data_AF-L7FP09-F1
#
_entry.id   AF-L7FP09-F1
#
_cell.length_a   1.000
_cell.length_b   1.000
_cell.length_c   1.000
_cell.angle_alpha   90.00
_cell.angle_beta   90.00
_cell.angle_gamma   90.00
#
_symmetry.space_group_name_H-M   'P 1'
#
loop_
_entity.id
_entity.type
_entity.pdbx_description
1 polymer ?
#
loop_
_entity_poly.entity_id
_entity_poly.type
_entity_poly.pdbx_seq_one_letter_code
_entity_poly.pdbx_strand_id
1 'polypeptide(L)'
;MYTGFIIKQHKLVDGRCQLIEKCILAKNNRCFKCALGYTLNKRTCEKITNCIVFQHDGKCKICNNVNSNVLNVNGSCIVTVEPIIITKGSNIISCQYGYYVNSDLNSCEKCSLKYDNSVYCENGKPTKCEFNTEMISSGKCEIINYNFNDENGKHTNTISNCLYIINAKCVECDSNYILSQNKCETNNNNKCIEQNSFGCQRCNDSFYFDEQTNTCEQCDDNCLTCYKKGTQCLSCHNGKFLTNYECRTNEELKKRCYQFASFKSGCVVCQDGYYRLGLDCFKCNEKCSTCNNRDTCLTCNATNYKTNSGECKPQSSIDGCDVEVTQNGCSKCQTGYLTINSNECQKCDDSCKTCSLTSNRCTSCESYRVLSSNSSCVGLSQITKCNEITDSKCSKCAFWSVPSSDGMSCESQVVWWVILIAVLIVILVVILVAVIIIIITKKVRIFILLYFKMEFVFLLKKIDYNSDCEEISVTNESRQLFCVGNTNKNLVKIQFTVLSNSDKFDIRVDPEIVILKSGYACEFSIYLTPHCTCKIDNSLQIISKCLKTNEEKFNEIHVIGTTEQSTRIDYDELTEDKKLGQGSFGIVYKGTFRGNDVAIKKMKTVIKDNAFMDEFNNEVSMLDKFRSEYIVHFYGAVFIPNKLCMVTEYAAFGSLQDLIVKRQPEEIDMKMRVKMLLDAANGISYLHENGILHRDVKPDNILVVSLDNNSKVNAKLTDFGSARNVNMMMTNMTFTKGIGTPKYMAPENQFKYAWDIVDFVVNGKRLVKPSDMNNDLYMVVTKMWCSDPQQRLNVQTVIEQLENIITTL
;
A
#
# COMPACT_ATOMS: atom_id res chain seq x y z
N MET A 1 6.72 -34.41 48.15
CA MET A 1 7.72 -35.43 48.54
C MET A 1 8.27 -36.02 47.24
N TYR A 2 9.57 -36.22 47.03
CA TYR A 2 10.74 -36.14 47.93
C TYR A 2 11.67 -34.95 47.59
N THR A 3 12.33 -34.40 48.60
CA THR A 3 13.47 -33.48 48.46
C THR A 3 14.79 -34.28 48.42
N GLY A 4 15.34 -34.45 47.22
CA GLY A 4 16.62 -35.16 47.03
C GLY A 4 17.83 -34.28 47.40
N PHE A 5 18.45 -34.54 48.55
CA PHE A 5 19.69 -33.85 48.96
C PHE A 5 20.84 -34.13 47.98
N ILE A 6 21.41 -33.08 47.39
CA ILE A 6 22.66 -33.18 46.61
C ILE A 6 23.84 -33.30 47.57
N ILE A 7 24.17 -34.53 47.96
CA ILE A 7 25.33 -34.84 48.81
C ILE A 7 26.60 -34.55 48.01
N LYS A 8 27.26 -33.43 48.29
CA LYS A 8 28.58 -33.08 47.73
C LYS A 8 29.65 -34.05 48.26
N GLN A 9 30.15 -34.95 47.40
CA GLN A 9 31.04 -36.04 47.81
C GLN A 9 32.53 -35.71 47.63
N HIS A 10 33.36 -36.27 48.52
CA HIS A 10 34.77 -35.91 48.67
C HIS A 10 35.68 -37.14 48.54
N LYS A 11 36.91 -36.93 48.07
CA LYS A 11 38.04 -37.88 48.10
C LYS A 11 39.04 -37.43 49.17
N LEU A 12 39.81 -38.36 49.74
CA LEU A 12 40.96 -38.02 50.57
C LEU A 12 42.22 -37.89 49.67
N VAL A 13 42.94 -36.78 49.79
CA VAL A 13 44.24 -36.52 49.15
C VAL A 13 45.14 -35.92 50.21
N ASP A 14 46.32 -36.49 50.42
CA ASP A 14 47.34 -36.01 51.37
C ASP A 14 46.78 -35.68 52.78
N GLY A 15 45.91 -36.57 53.27
CA GLY A 15 45.25 -36.47 54.57
C GLY A 15 44.05 -35.51 54.64
N ARG A 16 43.68 -34.82 53.55
CA ARG A 16 42.60 -33.82 53.50
C ARG A 16 41.46 -34.23 52.57
N CYS A 17 40.23 -33.89 52.93
CA CYS A 17 39.05 -34.11 52.08
C CYS A 17 38.94 -33.02 51.00
N GLN A 18 39.05 -33.40 49.73
CA GLN A 18 38.78 -32.55 48.56
C GLN A 18 37.51 -33.00 47.85
N LEU A 19 36.72 -32.05 47.31
CA LEU A 19 35.52 -32.36 46.53
C LEU A 19 35.85 -33.16 45.26
N ILE A 20 35.03 -34.15 44.89
CA ILE A 20 35.10 -34.81 43.58
C ILE A 20 34.14 -34.10 42.62
N GLU A 21 34.65 -33.16 41.84
CA GLU A 21 33.82 -32.43 40.88
C GLU A 21 33.20 -33.34 39.81
N LYS A 22 31.99 -32.99 39.38
CA LYS A 22 31.22 -33.62 38.29
C LYS A 22 31.00 -35.14 38.42
N CYS A 23 31.25 -35.75 39.57
CA CYS A 23 30.83 -37.11 39.88
C CYS A 23 29.34 -37.15 40.25
N ILE A 24 28.57 -38.09 39.68
CA ILE A 24 27.14 -38.29 39.96
C ILE A 24 26.83 -39.59 40.71
N LEU A 25 27.80 -40.52 40.80
CA LEU A 25 27.70 -41.71 41.66
C LEU A 25 29.08 -42.09 42.19
N ALA A 26 29.21 -42.19 43.50
CA ALA A 26 30.43 -42.60 44.19
C ALA A 26 30.11 -43.56 45.35
N LYS A 27 31.09 -44.40 45.70
CA LYS A 27 31.02 -45.38 46.79
C LYS A 27 32.41 -45.56 47.38
N ASN A 28 32.52 -45.58 48.71
CA ASN A 28 33.79 -45.73 49.46
C ASN A 28 34.92 -44.82 48.95
N ASN A 29 34.67 -43.51 48.89
CA ASN A 29 35.59 -42.45 48.44
C ASN A 29 36.15 -42.62 47.01
N ARG A 30 35.42 -43.31 46.13
CA ARG A 30 35.77 -43.50 44.70
C ARG A 30 34.57 -43.16 43.83
N CYS A 31 34.79 -42.40 42.75
CA CYS A 31 33.74 -42.17 41.76
C CYS A 31 33.53 -43.43 40.90
N PHE A 32 32.28 -43.69 40.51
CA PHE A 32 31.84 -44.78 39.65
C PHE A 32 31.02 -44.30 38.43
N LYS A 33 30.45 -43.08 38.47
CA LYS A 33 29.75 -42.49 37.33
C LYS A 33 29.91 -40.97 37.32
N CYS A 34 30.26 -40.43 36.15
CA CYS A 34 30.46 -38.99 35.94
C CYS A 34 29.25 -38.35 35.25
N ALA A 35 29.15 -37.02 35.34
CA ALA A 35 28.16 -36.23 34.60
C ALA A 35 28.43 -36.28 33.09
N LEU A 36 27.39 -35.99 32.29
CA LEU A 36 27.50 -35.90 30.83
C LEU A 36 28.63 -34.96 30.40
N GLY A 37 29.46 -35.41 29.46
CA GLY A 37 30.68 -34.73 29.00
C GLY A 37 31.96 -35.05 29.78
N TYR A 38 31.91 -35.92 30.79
CA TYR A 38 33.07 -36.32 31.60
C TYR A 38 33.22 -37.85 31.65
N THR A 39 34.45 -38.34 31.51
CA THR A 39 34.80 -39.76 31.66
C THR A 39 35.33 -40.08 33.05
N LEU A 40 35.32 -41.36 33.44
CA LEU A 40 35.92 -41.83 34.69
C LEU A 40 37.38 -42.27 34.47
N ASN A 41 38.35 -41.38 34.69
CA ASN A 41 39.77 -41.71 34.62
C ASN A 41 40.37 -41.82 36.03
N LYS A 42 41.09 -42.92 36.31
CA LYS A 42 41.81 -43.19 37.58
C LYS A 42 41.03 -42.83 38.88
N ARG A 43 39.70 -43.00 38.87
CA ARG A 43 38.71 -42.74 39.96
C ARG A 43 38.24 -41.27 40.12
N THR A 44 38.59 -40.38 39.19
CA THR A 44 38.13 -38.99 39.08
C THR A 44 37.39 -38.74 37.75
N CYS A 45 36.63 -37.64 37.66
CA CYS A 45 35.89 -37.27 36.45
C CYS A 45 36.67 -36.25 35.62
N GLU A 46 37.03 -36.60 34.39
CA GLU A 46 37.85 -35.79 33.49
C GLU A 46 37.08 -35.44 32.20
N LYS A 47 37.23 -34.20 31.72
CA LYS A 47 36.53 -33.70 30.53
C LYS A 47 37.22 -34.19 29.27
N ILE A 48 36.56 -35.04 28.47
CA ILE A 48 37.06 -35.42 27.14
C ILE A 48 36.63 -34.36 26.11
N THR A 49 37.59 -33.79 25.39
CA THR A 49 37.37 -32.89 24.24
C THR A 49 37.25 -33.63 22.89
N ASN A 50 37.61 -34.92 22.86
CA ASN A 50 37.90 -35.67 21.63
C ASN A 50 36.74 -36.58 21.18
N CYS A 51 35.65 -36.64 21.94
CA CYS A 51 34.48 -37.49 21.69
C CYS A 51 33.19 -36.67 21.87
N ILE A 52 32.25 -36.81 20.94
CA ILE A 52 30.97 -36.08 20.91
C ILE A 52 29.85 -36.91 21.55
N VAL A 53 29.84 -38.23 21.33
CA VAL A 53 28.77 -39.14 21.80
C VAL A 53 29.37 -40.40 22.40
N PHE A 54 28.86 -40.82 23.57
CA PHE A 54 29.28 -42.03 24.28
C PHE A 54 28.18 -43.11 24.29
N GLN A 55 28.58 -44.37 24.42
CA GLN A 55 27.73 -45.52 24.71
C GLN A 55 27.53 -45.69 26.24
N HIS A 56 26.53 -46.46 26.64
CA HIS A 56 26.19 -46.66 28.07
C HIS A 56 27.25 -47.41 28.89
N ASP A 57 28.20 -48.10 28.24
CA ASP A 57 29.35 -48.76 28.87
C ASP A 57 30.58 -47.86 29.03
N GLY A 58 30.50 -46.60 28.58
CA GLY A 58 31.58 -45.61 28.65
C GLY A 58 32.48 -45.52 27.41
N LYS A 59 32.28 -46.36 26.39
CA LYS A 59 33.00 -46.24 25.11
C LYS A 59 32.52 -45.03 24.30
N CYS A 60 33.38 -44.44 23.50
CA CYS A 60 32.98 -43.43 22.52
C CYS A 60 32.28 -44.07 21.31
N LYS A 61 31.27 -43.37 20.77
CA LYS A 61 30.53 -43.72 19.55
C LYS A 61 30.87 -42.80 18.37
N ILE A 62 31.14 -41.52 18.63
CA ILE A 62 31.43 -40.50 17.59
C ILE A 62 32.56 -39.58 18.08
N CYS A 63 33.66 -39.52 17.33
CA CYS A 63 34.82 -38.69 17.64
C CYS A 63 34.67 -37.23 17.20
N ASN A 64 35.47 -36.34 17.78
CA ASN A 64 35.50 -34.93 17.43
C ASN A 64 36.49 -34.69 16.26
N ASN A 65 35.96 -34.49 15.05
CA ASN A 65 36.74 -34.48 13.81
C ASN A 65 37.72 -33.31 13.63
N VAL A 66 37.70 -32.27 14.48
CA VAL A 66 38.52 -31.05 14.31
C VAL A 66 40.02 -31.34 14.16
N ASN A 67 40.53 -32.40 14.80
CA ASN A 67 41.93 -32.85 14.72
C ASN A 67 42.08 -34.27 14.15
N SER A 68 41.27 -34.66 13.15
CA SER A 68 41.34 -35.99 12.51
C SER A 68 41.26 -37.18 13.49
N ASN A 69 40.45 -37.07 14.54
CA ASN A 69 40.28 -38.13 15.53
C ASN A 69 39.42 -39.28 14.98
N VAL A 70 39.97 -40.50 14.96
CA VAL A 70 39.25 -41.73 14.55
C VAL A 70 39.06 -42.70 15.73
N LEU A 71 38.04 -43.55 15.61
CA LEU A 71 37.64 -44.49 16.67
C LEU A 71 38.45 -45.79 16.59
N ASN A 72 39.28 -46.02 17.59
CA ASN A 72 40.03 -47.26 17.81
C ASN A 72 39.10 -48.43 18.21
N VAL A 73 39.50 -49.67 17.92
CA VAL A 73 38.75 -50.93 18.22
C VAL A 73 38.27 -51.09 19.66
N ASN A 74 38.93 -50.44 20.63
CA ASN A 74 38.54 -50.46 22.05
C ASN A 74 37.47 -49.40 22.40
N GLY A 75 37.00 -48.60 21.44
CA GLY A 75 36.00 -47.55 21.63
C GLY A 75 36.55 -46.22 22.13
N SER A 76 37.76 -45.84 21.70
CA SER A 76 38.43 -44.60 22.11
C SER A 76 38.87 -43.77 20.89
N CYS A 77 38.82 -42.46 20.98
CA CYS A 77 39.22 -41.56 19.90
C CYS A 77 40.71 -41.23 19.97
N ILE A 78 41.43 -41.43 18.86
CA ILE A 78 42.87 -41.17 18.72
C ILE A 78 43.16 -40.33 17.49
N VAL A 79 44.21 -39.50 17.56
CA VAL A 79 44.76 -38.78 16.40
C VAL A 79 45.69 -39.73 15.64
N THR A 80 45.56 -39.80 14.31
CA THR A 80 46.39 -40.65 13.43
C THR A 80 47.14 -39.79 12.41
N VAL A 81 48.38 -40.20 12.08
CA VAL A 81 49.32 -39.38 11.29
C VAL A 81 49.61 -39.95 9.89
N GLU A 82 49.45 -41.27 9.68
CA GLU A 82 49.69 -41.96 8.40
C GLU A 82 48.59 -43.01 8.09
N PRO A 83 48.43 -43.50 6.84
CA PRO A 83 47.12 -43.97 6.35
C PRO A 83 46.96 -45.48 6.02
N ILE A 84 45.91 -46.22 6.43
CA ILE A 84 45.10 -46.12 7.67
C ILE A 84 45.00 -47.55 8.29
N ILE A 85 43.99 -48.44 8.23
CA ILE A 85 42.52 -48.43 7.95
C ILE A 85 41.82 -49.40 8.95
N ILE A 86 40.48 -49.46 8.93
CA ILE A 86 39.63 -50.49 9.57
C ILE A 86 40.19 -51.93 9.43
N THR A 87 40.36 -52.63 10.57
CA THR A 87 40.75 -54.05 10.64
C THR A 87 39.61 -54.94 11.14
N LYS A 88 39.71 -56.26 10.89
CA LYS A 88 38.87 -57.30 11.48
C LYS A 88 39.77 -58.37 12.09
N GLY A 89 40.30 -58.09 13.27
CA GLY A 89 41.43 -58.82 13.85
C GLY A 89 42.76 -58.24 13.35
N SER A 90 43.69 -59.12 12.94
CA SER A 90 45.07 -58.79 12.55
C SER A 90 45.28 -58.45 11.07
N ASN A 91 44.24 -58.56 10.23
CA ASN A 91 44.38 -58.46 8.78
C ASN A 91 43.78 -57.16 8.26
N ILE A 92 44.47 -56.52 7.31
CA ILE A 92 44.02 -55.31 6.61
C ILE A 92 43.03 -55.71 5.51
N ILE A 93 41.90 -54.99 5.42
CA ILE A 93 40.78 -55.33 4.51
C ILE A 93 40.66 -54.33 3.35
N SER A 94 41.23 -53.13 3.48
CA SER A 94 41.19 -52.05 2.49
C SER A 94 42.35 -51.08 2.77
N CYS A 95 42.53 -50.05 1.93
CA CYS A 95 43.48 -48.96 2.15
C CYS A 95 42.84 -47.62 1.82
N GLN A 96 43.50 -46.50 2.14
CA GLN A 96 42.99 -45.18 1.75
C GLN A 96 43.02 -45.01 0.23
N TYR A 97 42.08 -44.22 -0.32
CA TYR A 97 42.11 -43.79 -1.73
C TYR A 97 43.52 -43.33 -2.15
N GLY A 98 44.08 -44.00 -3.16
CA GLY A 98 45.46 -43.82 -3.64
C GLY A 98 46.45 -44.90 -3.18
N TYR A 99 46.00 -45.85 -2.37
CA TYR A 99 46.77 -46.99 -1.88
C TYR A 99 46.00 -48.30 -2.13
N TYR A 100 46.73 -49.40 -2.34
CA TYR A 100 46.18 -50.75 -2.50
C TYR A 100 46.70 -51.69 -1.40
N VAL A 101 45.94 -52.75 -1.09
CA VAL A 101 46.35 -53.78 -0.12
C VAL A 101 47.38 -54.70 -0.77
N ASN A 102 48.58 -54.78 -0.19
CA ASN A 102 49.54 -55.84 -0.52
C ASN A 102 49.27 -57.06 0.38
N SER A 103 48.67 -58.11 -0.20
CA SER A 103 48.31 -59.35 0.47
C SER A 103 49.51 -60.10 1.07
N ASP A 104 50.67 -60.03 0.43
CA ASP A 104 51.86 -60.81 0.80
C ASP A 104 52.63 -60.17 1.97
N LEU A 105 52.46 -58.85 2.16
CA LEU A 105 53.07 -58.06 3.25
C LEU A 105 52.05 -57.60 4.31
N ASN A 106 50.75 -57.86 4.12
CA ASN A 106 49.64 -57.37 4.96
C ASN A 106 49.74 -55.85 5.24
N SER A 107 49.99 -55.07 4.19
CA SER A 107 50.31 -53.63 4.25
C SER A 107 49.54 -52.82 3.18
N CYS A 108 49.62 -51.48 3.27
CA CYS A 108 49.06 -50.56 2.28
C CYS A 108 50.19 -49.88 1.49
N GLU A 109 50.18 -50.00 0.17
CA GLU A 109 51.19 -49.41 -0.74
C GLU A 109 50.56 -48.39 -1.69
N LYS A 110 51.30 -47.34 -2.06
CA LYS A 110 50.83 -46.33 -3.03
C LYS A 110 50.66 -46.92 -4.43
N CYS A 111 49.60 -46.53 -5.12
CA CYS A 111 49.35 -46.91 -6.51
C CYS A 111 50.49 -46.51 -7.46
N SER A 112 51.06 -45.32 -7.27
CA SER A 112 52.18 -44.80 -8.08
C SER A 112 53.51 -45.57 -7.93
N LEU A 113 53.64 -46.49 -6.96
CA LEU A 113 54.80 -47.38 -6.85
C LEU A 113 54.70 -48.63 -7.75
N LYS A 114 53.52 -48.87 -8.35
CA LYS A 114 53.22 -50.08 -9.14
C LYS A 114 52.70 -49.78 -10.54
N TYR A 115 52.14 -48.59 -10.75
CA TYR A 115 51.72 -48.10 -12.06
C TYR A 115 52.11 -46.62 -12.16
N ASP A 116 53.07 -46.33 -13.04
CA ASP A 116 53.60 -44.98 -13.24
C ASP A 116 52.49 -43.97 -13.59
N ASN A 117 52.67 -42.73 -13.14
CA ASN A 117 51.75 -41.61 -13.34
C ASN A 117 50.29 -41.87 -12.87
N SER A 118 50.05 -42.80 -11.94
CA SER A 118 48.71 -43.10 -11.40
C SER A 118 48.52 -42.60 -9.97
N VAL A 119 47.45 -41.82 -9.74
CA VAL A 119 47.08 -41.33 -8.40
C VAL A 119 46.20 -42.35 -7.68
N TYR A 120 45.33 -43.06 -8.42
CA TYR A 120 44.39 -44.02 -7.87
C TYR A 120 44.40 -45.33 -8.67
N CYS A 121 44.22 -46.44 -7.97
CA CYS A 121 44.14 -47.78 -8.52
C CYS A 121 43.20 -48.64 -7.67
N GLU A 122 42.47 -49.56 -8.31
CA GLU A 122 41.61 -50.53 -7.65
C GLU A 122 41.83 -51.90 -8.29
N ASN A 123 41.79 -52.98 -7.49
CA ASN A 123 41.92 -54.37 -7.94
C ASN A 123 43.12 -54.63 -8.90
N GLY A 124 44.23 -53.90 -8.72
CA GLY A 124 45.44 -54.07 -9.54
C GLY A 124 45.40 -53.39 -10.92
N LYS A 125 44.59 -52.34 -11.09
CA LYS A 125 44.61 -51.46 -12.28
C LYS A 125 44.50 -49.98 -11.89
N PRO A 126 45.15 -49.05 -12.61
CA PRO A 126 44.88 -47.62 -12.48
C PRO A 126 43.39 -47.31 -12.69
N THR A 127 42.86 -46.39 -11.89
CA THR A 127 41.49 -45.83 -12.04
C THR A 127 41.50 -44.33 -12.28
N LYS A 128 42.59 -43.61 -11.95
CA LYS A 128 42.79 -42.20 -12.30
C LYS A 128 44.28 -41.81 -12.29
N CYS A 129 44.68 -41.04 -13.31
CA CYS A 129 46.05 -40.64 -13.60
C CYS A 129 46.46 -39.30 -12.94
N GLU A 130 47.74 -38.96 -13.01
CA GLU A 130 48.32 -37.69 -12.54
C GLU A 130 48.03 -36.52 -13.49
N PHE A 131 48.17 -35.29 -12.99
CA PHE A 131 47.55 -34.07 -13.54
C PHE A 131 47.87 -33.73 -15.01
N ASN A 132 48.98 -34.24 -15.56
CA ASN A 132 49.39 -34.02 -16.96
C ASN A 132 49.35 -35.33 -17.79
N THR A 133 48.60 -36.34 -17.36
CA THR A 133 48.58 -37.69 -17.96
C THR A 133 47.17 -38.24 -18.13
N GLU A 134 46.90 -38.91 -19.25
CA GLU A 134 45.62 -39.57 -19.52
C GLU A 134 45.76 -41.10 -19.58
N MET A 135 44.64 -41.80 -19.36
CA MET A 135 44.58 -43.25 -19.41
C MET A 135 44.34 -43.74 -20.84
N ILE A 136 45.40 -44.22 -21.49
CA ILE A 136 45.29 -44.80 -22.84
C ILE A 136 44.53 -46.14 -22.79
N SER A 137 44.07 -46.61 -23.96
CA SER A 137 43.19 -47.79 -24.11
C SER A 137 43.75 -49.13 -23.57
N SER A 138 45.04 -49.19 -23.22
CA SER A 138 45.68 -50.32 -22.54
C SER A 138 45.51 -50.30 -21.00
N GLY A 139 44.95 -49.24 -20.42
CA GLY A 139 44.79 -49.06 -18.97
C GLY A 139 46.03 -48.50 -18.26
N LYS A 140 46.88 -47.73 -18.97
CA LYS A 140 48.09 -47.07 -18.44
C LYS A 140 48.01 -45.55 -18.58
N CYS A 141 48.73 -44.83 -17.71
CA CYS A 141 48.76 -43.36 -17.66
C CYS A 141 49.99 -42.79 -18.38
N GLU A 142 49.80 -42.04 -19.47
CA GLU A 142 50.87 -41.47 -20.30
C GLU A 142 50.73 -39.95 -20.47
N ILE A 143 51.87 -39.25 -20.66
CA ILE A 143 51.96 -37.78 -20.65
C ILE A 143 51.48 -37.16 -21.97
N ILE A 144 50.62 -36.14 -21.89
CA ILE A 144 50.16 -35.36 -23.04
C ILE A 144 50.73 -33.93 -22.97
N ASN A 145 51.11 -33.39 -24.14
CA ASN A 145 51.51 -31.98 -24.31
C ASN A 145 50.47 -31.24 -25.17
N TYR A 146 50.34 -29.93 -24.89
CA TYR A 146 49.41 -28.98 -25.51
C TYR A 146 47.92 -29.19 -25.17
N ASN A 147 47.07 -28.18 -25.36
CA ASN A 147 47.04 -26.88 -24.66
C ASN A 147 45.64 -26.29 -24.90
N PHE A 148 45.01 -25.77 -23.83
CA PHE A 148 43.59 -25.42 -23.75
C PHE A 148 42.60 -26.61 -23.78
N ASN A 149 41.55 -26.41 -23.00
CA ASN A 149 40.36 -27.25 -22.88
C ASN A 149 39.15 -26.34 -23.09
N ASP A 150 38.03 -26.91 -23.53
CA ASP A 150 36.72 -26.24 -23.49
C ASP A 150 36.15 -26.20 -22.06
N GLU A 151 35.02 -25.52 -21.85
CA GLU A 151 34.42 -25.34 -20.50
C GLU A 151 33.96 -26.68 -19.85
N ASN A 152 33.89 -27.78 -20.61
CA ASN A 152 33.65 -29.13 -20.10
C ASN A 152 34.95 -29.90 -19.80
N GLY A 153 36.11 -29.27 -19.95
CA GLY A 153 37.42 -29.88 -19.75
C GLY A 153 37.93 -30.69 -20.93
N LYS A 154 37.30 -30.63 -22.11
CA LYS A 154 37.69 -31.43 -23.29
C LYS A 154 38.61 -30.64 -24.22
N HIS A 155 39.69 -31.25 -24.71
CA HIS A 155 40.61 -30.59 -25.65
C HIS A 155 39.92 -30.14 -26.95
N THR A 156 40.19 -28.90 -27.36
CA THR A 156 39.65 -28.26 -28.57
C THR A 156 40.61 -27.21 -29.11
N ASN A 157 40.49 -26.88 -30.40
CA ASN A 157 41.11 -25.69 -30.96
C ASN A 157 40.27 -24.44 -30.61
N THR A 158 40.92 -23.30 -30.46
CA THR A 158 40.28 -21.98 -30.27
C THR A 158 39.48 -21.57 -31.51
N ILE A 159 38.22 -21.19 -31.33
CA ILE A 159 37.37 -20.64 -32.39
C ILE A 159 37.48 -19.12 -32.37
N SER A 160 37.82 -18.51 -33.52
CA SER A 160 37.99 -17.06 -33.63
C SER A 160 36.70 -16.30 -33.33
N ASN A 161 36.81 -15.22 -32.54
CA ASN A 161 35.71 -14.35 -32.10
C ASN A 161 34.62 -15.08 -31.28
N CYS A 162 34.97 -16.22 -30.69
CA CYS A 162 34.13 -16.98 -29.76
C CYS A 162 34.56 -16.70 -28.32
N LEU A 163 33.61 -16.41 -27.43
CA LEU A 163 33.85 -16.20 -26.00
C LEU A 163 33.88 -17.52 -25.22
N TYR A 164 32.93 -18.43 -25.50
CA TYR A 164 32.83 -19.72 -24.81
C TYR A 164 32.69 -20.87 -25.81
N ILE A 165 33.48 -21.92 -25.57
CA ILE A 165 33.49 -23.15 -26.38
C ILE A 165 33.04 -24.30 -25.47
N ILE A 166 32.13 -25.14 -25.96
CA ILE A 166 31.61 -26.32 -25.25
C ILE A 166 31.53 -27.50 -26.22
N ASN A 167 32.10 -28.64 -25.85
CA ASN A 167 32.19 -29.85 -26.68
C ASN A 167 32.81 -29.59 -28.08
N ALA A 168 33.85 -28.75 -28.13
CA ALA A 168 34.49 -28.25 -29.36
C ALA A 168 33.57 -27.48 -30.34
N LYS A 169 32.50 -26.85 -29.83
CA LYS A 169 31.60 -25.95 -30.57
C LYS A 169 31.57 -24.58 -29.92
N CYS A 170 31.53 -23.51 -30.70
CA CYS A 170 31.24 -22.20 -30.14
C CYS A 170 29.80 -22.17 -29.62
N VAL A 171 29.58 -21.61 -28.42
CA VAL A 171 28.25 -21.38 -27.86
C VAL A 171 27.93 -19.90 -27.65
N GLU A 172 28.93 -19.02 -27.64
CA GLU A 172 28.73 -17.58 -27.56
C GLU A 172 29.84 -16.83 -28.31
N CYS A 173 29.47 -15.82 -29.09
CA CYS A 173 30.37 -14.99 -29.89
C CYS A 173 30.67 -13.65 -29.21
N ASP A 174 31.78 -13.01 -29.58
CA ASP A 174 32.07 -11.64 -29.18
C ASP A 174 31.06 -10.67 -29.81
N SER A 175 30.81 -9.57 -29.10
CA SER A 175 29.87 -8.44 -29.23
C SER A 175 29.45 -7.98 -30.64
N ASN A 176 30.21 -8.31 -31.68
CA ASN A 176 30.02 -7.87 -33.07
C ASN A 176 29.78 -9.04 -34.07
N TYR A 177 29.65 -10.27 -33.57
CA TYR A 177 29.52 -11.50 -34.37
C TYR A 177 28.35 -12.34 -33.86
N ILE A 178 27.71 -13.09 -34.77
CA ILE A 178 26.54 -13.92 -34.46
C ILE A 178 26.87 -15.39 -34.68
N LEU A 179 26.35 -16.24 -33.79
CA LEU A 179 26.55 -17.68 -33.81
C LEU A 179 25.81 -18.35 -34.97
N SER A 180 26.54 -18.67 -36.03
CA SER A 180 26.08 -19.35 -37.24
C SER A 180 26.78 -20.69 -37.39
N GLN A 181 26.02 -21.79 -37.45
CA GLN A 181 26.55 -23.15 -37.60
C GLN A 181 27.72 -23.53 -36.65
N ASN A 182 27.67 -23.09 -35.39
CA ASN A 182 28.71 -23.26 -34.36
C ASN A 182 30.02 -22.44 -34.58
N LYS A 183 29.98 -21.39 -35.41
CA LYS A 183 31.05 -20.40 -35.63
C LYS A 183 30.50 -18.97 -35.53
N CYS A 184 31.39 -17.98 -35.44
CA CYS A 184 31.04 -16.57 -35.28
C CYS A 184 31.20 -15.80 -36.59
N GLU A 185 30.09 -15.31 -37.16
CA GLU A 185 30.03 -14.63 -38.46
C GLU A 185 29.54 -13.19 -38.31
N THR A 186 30.04 -12.26 -39.12
CA THR A 186 29.62 -10.84 -39.11
C THR A 186 28.27 -10.68 -39.78
N ASN A 187 27.21 -10.36 -39.01
CA ASN A 187 25.88 -10.17 -39.59
C ASN A 187 25.64 -8.71 -40.01
N ASN A 188 25.84 -8.43 -41.30
CA ASN A 188 25.54 -7.13 -41.93
C ASN A 188 24.02 -6.87 -42.11
N ASN A 189 23.21 -7.18 -41.08
CA ASN A 189 21.77 -7.00 -41.13
C ASN A 189 21.37 -5.56 -40.75
N ASN A 190 21.37 -4.69 -41.76
CA ASN A 190 20.97 -3.28 -41.66
C ASN A 190 19.52 -3.04 -41.20
N LYS A 191 18.71 -4.10 -40.98
CA LYS A 191 17.35 -4.03 -40.42
C LYS A 191 17.33 -4.10 -38.88
N CYS A 192 18.47 -4.02 -38.21
CA CYS A 192 18.60 -4.26 -36.77
C CYS A 192 19.29 -3.09 -36.05
N ILE A 193 18.79 -2.71 -34.86
CA ILE A 193 19.34 -1.63 -34.00
C ILE A 193 20.18 -2.21 -32.86
N GLU A 194 19.65 -3.18 -32.11
CA GLU A 194 20.36 -3.86 -31.01
C GLU A 194 20.68 -5.29 -31.45
N GLN A 195 21.94 -5.71 -31.40
CA GLN A 195 22.37 -7.09 -31.71
C GLN A 195 23.02 -7.74 -30.50
N ASN A 196 23.02 -9.08 -30.45
CA ASN A 196 23.83 -9.85 -29.52
C ASN A 196 24.47 -11.06 -30.23
N SER A 197 25.23 -11.84 -29.46
CA SER A 197 25.92 -13.07 -29.88
C SER A 197 25.05 -14.15 -30.53
N PHE A 198 23.72 -14.06 -30.42
CA PHE A 198 22.75 -15.05 -30.90
C PHE A 198 21.82 -14.54 -32.01
N GLY A 199 21.69 -13.23 -32.22
CA GLY A 199 20.76 -12.69 -33.21
C GLY A 199 20.54 -11.17 -33.13
N CYS A 200 19.49 -10.71 -33.82
CA CYS A 200 18.99 -9.35 -33.65
C CYS A 200 18.13 -9.27 -32.38
N GLN A 201 18.56 -8.45 -31.41
CA GLN A 201 17.85 -8.22 -30.15
C GLN A 201 16.71 -7.20 -30.29
N ARG A 202 16.85 -6.24 -31.21
CA ARG A 202 15.82 -5.26 -31.58
C ARG A 202 15.92 -4.90 -33.06
N CYS A 203 14.89 -5.26 -33.84
CA CYS A 203 14.74 -4.82 -35.22
C CYS A 203 14.53 -3.30 -35.32
N ASN A 204 14.82 -2.73 -36.48
CA ASN A 204 14.56 -1.31 -36.75
C ASN A 204 13.07 -1.00 -36.64
N ASP A 205 12.72 0.23 -36.29
CA ASP A 205 11.31 0.65 -36.25
C ASP A 205 10.73 0.49 -37.68
N SER A 206 9.48 0.03 -37.80
CA SER A 206 8.88 -0.61 -39.00
C SER A 206 9.25 -2.09 -39.28
N PHE A 207 9.97 -2.78 -38.40
CA PHE A 207 10.26 -4.22 -38.50
C PHE A 207 9.99 -4.97 -37.18
N TYR A 208 9.64 -6.26 -37.27
CA TYR A 208 9.54 -7.19 -36.13
C TYR A 208 10.49 -8.38 -36.31
N PHE A 209 10.85 -9.03 -35.19
CA PHE A 209 11.61 -10.26 -35.21
C PHE A 209 10.66 -11.45 -35.39
N ASP A 210 10.85 -12.23 -36.45
CA ASP A 210 10.09 -13.45 -36.69
C ASP A 210 10.85 -14.68 -36.16
N GLU A 211 10.21 -15.40 -35.24
CA GLU A 211 10.78 -16.58 -34.56
C GLU A 211 10.91 -17.81 -35.50
N GLN A 212 10.27 -17.81 -36.68
CA GLN A 212 10.33 -18.90 -37.67
C GLN A 212 11.46 -18.71 -38.69
N THR A 213 11.70 -17.47 -39.14
CA THR A 213 12.82 -17.17 -40.07
C THR A 213 14.09 -16.73 -39.35
N ASN A 214 14.01 -16.43 -38.05
CA ASN A 214 15.11 -15.95 -37.20
C ASN A 214 15.69 -14.60 -37.69
N THR A 215 14.86 -13.77 -38.34
CA THR A 215 15.27 -12.49 -38.94
C THR A 215 14.27 -11.35 -38.68
N CYS A 216 14.65 -10.13 -39.08
CA CYS A 216 13.77 -8.96 -39.04
C CYS A 216 12.93 -8.84 -40.31
N GLU A 217 11.64 -9.06 -40.16
CA GLU A 217 10.63 -8.93 -41.21
C GLU A 217 9.84 -7.62 -41.06
N GLN A 218 9.29 -7.13 -42.16
CA GLN A 218 8.67 -5.80 -42.17
C GLN A 218 7.31 -5.84 -41.48
N CYS A 219 6.96 -4.76 -40.77
CA CYS A 219 5.59 -4.56 -40.31
C CYS A 219 4.64 -4.36 -41.50
N ASP A 220 3.36 -4.63 -41.27
CA ASP A 220 2.29 -4.17 -42.16
C ASP A 220 2.34 -2.63 -42.24
N ASP A 221 2.20 -2.04 -43.44
CA ASP A 221 2.23 -0.58 -43.66
C ASP A 221 1.18 0.19 -42.82
N ASN A 222 0.25 -0.51 -42.17
CA ASN A 222 -0.67 0.05 -41.21
C ASN A 222 -0.07 0.37 -39.82
N CYS A 223 1.04 -0.28 -39.43
CA CYS A 223 1.71 -0.19 -38.13
C CYS A 223 3.06 0.55 -38.22
N LEU A 224 3.34 1.48 -37.29
CA LEU A 224 4.67 2.10 -37.16
C LEU A 224 5.67 1.16 -36.47
N THR A 225 5.21 0.36 -35.51
CA THR A 225 5.93 -0.80 -34.96
C THR A 225 4.94 -1.92 -34.69
N CYS A 226 5.41 -3.17 -34.69
CA CYS A 226 4.59 -4.37 -34.56
C CYS A 226 5.30 -5.48 -33.74
N TYR A 227 4.60 -6.55 -33.39
CA TYR A 227 5.06 -7.60 -32.47
C TYR A 227 4.66 -9.00 -32.94
N LYS A 228 5.64 -9.90 -33.09
CA LYS A 228 5.49 -11.32 -33.53
C LYS A 228 4.83 -11.58 -34.89
N LYS A 229 4.07 -10.64 -35.44
CA LYS A 229 3.48 -10.64 -36.79
C LYS A 229 3.36 -9.22 -37.29
N GLY A 230 3.52 -9.01 -38.59
CA GLY A 230 3.43 -7.68 -39.20
C GLY A 230 2.13 -6.92 -38.90
N THR A 231 1.02 -7.65 -38.72
CA THR A 231 -0.33 -7.10 -38.46
C THR A 231 -0.64 -6.77 -36.99
N GLN A 232 0.20 -7.18 -36.03
CA GLN A 232 -0.02 -6.90 -34.60
C GLN A 232 0.73 -5.64 -34.21
N CYS A 233 0.12 -4.48 -34.39
CA CYS A 233 0.73 -3.19 -34.10
C CYS A 233 1.03 -2.99 -32.60
N LEU A 234 2.15 -2.35 -32.31
CA LEU A 234 2.51 -1.76 -31.01
C LEU A 234 2.47 -0.22 -31.02
N SER A 235 2.66 0.41 -32.19
CA SER A 235 2.49 1.85 -32.37
C SER A 235 2.00 2.18 -33.78
N CYS A 236 1.46 3.38 -33.93
CA CYS A 236 0.75 3.81 -35.14
C CYS A 236 1.37 5.07 -35.73
N HIS A 237 1.28 5.20 -37.06
CA HIS A 237 1.61 6.45 -37.73
C HIS A 237 0.67 7.59 -37.31
N ASN A 238 1.14 8.84 -37.44
CA ASN A 238 0.38 10.05 -37.10
C ASN A 238 -1.01 10.05 -37.76
N GLY A 239 -2.06 10.34 -36.98
CA GLY A 239 -3.45 10.29 -37.47
C GLY A 239 -4.18 8.96 -37.25
N LYS A 240 -3.46 7.92 -36.79
CA LYS A 240 -4.04 6.65 -36.29
C LYS A 240 -3.84 6.52 -34.78
N PHE A 241 -4.62 5.65 -34.13
CA PHE A 241 -4.52 5.30 -32.71
C PHE A 241 -4.55 3.78 -32.51
N LEU A 242 -3.96 3.33 -31.40
CA LEU A 242 -3.87 1.90 -31.09
C LEU A 242 -5.08 1.42 -30.29
N THR A 243 -5.72 0.35 -30.75
CA THR A 243 -6.81 -0.35 -30.05
C THR A 243 -6.72 -1.84 -30.35
N ASN A 244 -6.66 -2.71 -29.33
CA ASN A 244 -6.54 -4.17 -29.46
C ASN A 244 -5.44 -4.68 -30.44
N TYR A 245 -4.25 -4.05 -30.42
CA TYR A 245 -3.13 -4.30 -31.37
C TYR A 245 -3.40 -3.91 -32.84
N GLU A 246 -4.47 -3.18 -33.13
CA GLU A 246 -4.75 -2.61 -34.45
C GLU A 246 -4.56 -1.08 -34.44
N CYS A 247 -4.06 -0.53 -35.55
CA CYS A 247 -3.93 0.92 -35.74
C CYS A 247 -5.09 1.48 -36.58
N ARG A 248 -6.14 1.96 -35.90
CA ARG A 248 -7.36 2.51 -36.49
C ARG A 248 -7.28 4.02 -36.69
N THR A 249 -8.11 4.57 -37.56
CA THR A 249 -8.03 6.01 -37.91
C THR A 249 -8.68 6.89 -36.85
N ASN A 250 -8.08 8.05 -36.54
CA ASN A 250 -8.73 9.01 -35.63
C ASN A 250 -10.08 9.51 -36.17
N GLU A 251 -10.36 9.34 -37.48
CA GLU A 251 -11.64 9.65 -38.13
C GLU A 251 -12.80 8.79 -37.59
N GLU A 252 -12.57 7.50 -37.35
CA GLU A 252 -13.53 6.60 -36.69
C GLU A 252 -13.77 7.02 -35.23
N LEU A 253 -12.71 7.52 -34.58
CA LEU A 253 -12.72 7.90 -33.16
C LEU A 253 -13.44 9.23 -32.92
N LYS A 254 -13.45 10.17 -33.88
CA LYS A 254 -14.23 11.43 -33.83
C LYS A 254 -15.72 11.22 -33.50
N LYS A 255 -16.29 10.06 -33.84
CA LYS A 255 -17.71 9.72 -33.61
C LYS A 255 -18.03 9.26 -32.17
N ARG A 256 -17.02 9.12 -31.31
CA ARG A 256 -17.15 8.60 -29.93
C ARG A 256 -16.17 9.21 -28.91
N CYS A 257 -15.31 10.12 -29.36
CA CYS A 257 -14.32 10.82 -28.54
C CYS A 257 -14.63 12.32 -28.46
N TYR A 258 -14.60 12.87 -27.25
CA TYR A 258 -14.81 14.30 -26.99
C TYR A 258 -13.48 15.05 -26.99
N GLN A 259 -12.47 14.50 -26.30
CA GLN A 259 -11.13 15.07 -26.21
C GLN A 259 -10.06 14.04 -26.59
N PHE A 260 -9.30 14.35 -27.64
CA PHE A 260 -8.12 13.60 -28.05
C PHE A 260 -6.91 13.92 -27.15
N ALA A 261 -5.95 12.99 -27.07
CA ALA A 261 -4.68 13.24 -26.38
C ALA A 261 -3.91 14.43 -27.00
N SER A 262 -2.98 15.03 -26.25
CA SER A 262 -2.24 16.25 -26.66
C SER A 262 -1.49 16.12 -27.99
N PHE A 263 -1.11 14.90 -28.36
CA PHE A 263 -0.46 14.53 -29.63
C PHE A 263 -1.45 14.16 -30.75
N LYS A 264 -2.74 14.48 -30.59
CA LYS A 264 -3.84 14.31 -31.56
C LYS A 264 -4.15 12.87 -32.02
N SER A 265 -3.70 11.85 -31.29
CA SER A 265 -4.05 10.45 -31.53
C SER A 265 -4.57 9.78 -30.27
N GLY A 266 -5.66 9.03 -30.40
CA GLY A 266 -6.31 8.36 -29.27
C GLY A 266 -7.10 9.31 -28.37
N CYS A 267 -8.01 8.73 -27.58
CA CYS A 267 -8.94 9.48 -26.74
C CYS A 267 -8.51 9.55 -25.27
N VAL A 268 -8.75 10.70 -24.64
CA VAL A 268 -8.59 10.91 -23.19
C VAL A 268 -9.92 11.20 -22.49
N VAL A 269 -10.90 11.80 -23.18
CA VAL A 269 -12.29 11.93 -22.69
C VAL A 269 -13.25 11.48 -23.79
N CYS A 270 -14.04 10.44 -23.52
CA CYS A 270 -15.03 9.92 -24.45
C CYS A 270 -16.27 10.84 -24.54
N GLN A 271 -17.09 10.66 -25.58
CA GLN A 271 -18.42 11.27 -25.64
C GLN A 271 -19.38 10.53 -24.69
N ASP A 272 -20.42 11.23 -24.23
CA ASP A 272 -21.51 10.60 -23.47
C ASP A 272 -22.09 9.40 -24.24
N GLY A 273 -22.48 8.37 -23.49
CA GLY A 273 -22.80 7.05 -24.04
C GLY A 273 -21.60 6.15 -24.32
N TYR A 274 -20.36 6.57 -24.02
CA TYR A 274 -19.15 5.74 -24.14
C TYR A 274 -18.22 5.83 -22.91
N TYR A 275 -17.57 4.73 -22.55
CA TYR A 275 -16.51 4.67 -21.54
C TYR A 275 -15.13 4.45 -22.19
N ARG A 276 -14.07 4.92 -21.53
CA ARG A 276 -12.69 4.82 -22.03
C ARG A 276 -12.05 3.48 -21.68
N LEU A 277 -11.36 2.87 -22.64
CA LEU A 277 -10.46 1.73 -22.39
C LEU A 277 -9.22 1.89 -23.28
N GLY A 278 -8.04 2.05 -22.65
CA GLY A 278 -6.83 2.41 -23.37
C GLY A 278 -6.97 3.76 -24.07
N LEU A 279 -6.75 3.81 -25.39
CA LEU A 279 -6.92 5.01 -26.22
C LEU A 279 -8.24 5.04 -27.01
N ASP A 280 -9.17 4.12 -26.74
CA ASP A 280 -10.46 4.00 -27.43
C ASP A 280 -11.66 4.20 -26.47
N CYS A 281 -12.85 4.35 -27.04
CA CYS A 281 -14.11 4.57 -26.36
C CYS A 281 -15.13 3.48 -26.77
N PHE A 282 -15.68 2.77 -25.79
CA PHE A 282 -16.61 1.66 -25.97
C PHE A 282 -18.01 2.05 -25.50
N LYS A 283 -19.05 1.63 -26.21
CA LYS A 283 -20.44 2.04 -25.92
C LYS A 283 -20.88 1.55 -24.54
N CYS A 284 -21.49 2.43 -23.75
CA CYS A 284 -22.16 2.08 -22.50
C CYS A 284 -23.34 1.11 -22.74
N ASN A 285 -23.78 0.43 -21.67
CA ASN A 285 -25.09 -0.23 -21.66
C ASN A 285 -26.19 0.80 -21.95
N GLU A 286 -27.20 0.39 -22.73
CA GLU A 286 -28.19 1.32 -23.31
C GLU A 286 -29.09 1.99 -22.26
N LYS A 287 -29.15 1.44 -21.04
CA LYS A 287 -29.81 2.06 -19.87
C LYS A 287 -29.03 3.24 -19.26
N CYS A 288 -27.74 3.39 -19.57
CA CYS A 288 -26.89 4.48 -19.10
C CYS A 288 -26.89 5.69 -20.05
N SER A 289 -26.67 6.89 -19.52
CA SER A 289 -26.21 8.08 -20.27
C SER A 289 -24.69 8.21 -20.18
N THR A 290 -24.10 7.93 -19.02
CA THR A 290 -22.64 7.89 -18.82
C THR A 290 -22.26 6.67 -17.99
N CYS A 291 -21.05 6.13 -18.18
CA CYS A 291 -20.56 4.95 -17.49
C CYS A 291 -19.03 4.93 -17.42
N ASN A 292 -18.46 4.22 -16.44
CA ASN A 292 -17.00 4.00 -16.32
C ASN A 292 -16.54 2.64 -16.88
N ASN A 293 -17.47 1.71 -17.03
CA ASN A 293 -17.29 0.40 -17.65
C ASN A 293 -18.61 -0.03 -18.29
N ARG A 294 -18.67 -1.22 -18.89
CA ARG A 294 -19.85 -1.72 -19.59
C ARG A 294 -21.11 -1.80 -18.71
N ASP A 295 -20.97 -2.13 -17.43
CA ASP A 295 -22.08 -2.66 -16.62
C ASP A 295 -22.56 -1.69 -15.53
N THR A 296 -21.70 -0.78 -15.05
CA THR A 296 -22.06 0.25 -14.03
C THR A 296 -22.34 1.62 -14.66
N CYS A 297 -23.58 2.11 -14.54
CA CYS A 297 -23.96 3.46 -14.97
C CYS A 297 -23.56 4.53 -13.94
N LEU A 298 -22.99 5.65 -14.41
CA LEU A 298 -22.84 6.87 -13.62
C LEU A 298 -24.14 7.68 -13.63
N THR A 299 -24.67 7.98 -14.82
CA THR A 299 -26.02 8.54 -15.04
C THR A 299 -26.85 7.59 -15.89
N CYS A 300 -28.17 7.62 -15.72
CA CYS A 300 -29.11 6.85 -16.53
C CYS A 300 -29.48 7.59 -17.82
N ASN A 301 -29.98 6.88 -18.84
CA ASN A 301 -30.47 7.52 -20.06
C ASN A 301 -31.74 8.36 -19.79
N ALA A 302 -32.28 9.05 -20.79
CA ALA A 302 -33.43 9.95 -20.62
C ALA A 302 -34.74 9.25 -20.19
N THR A 303 -34.88 7.93 -20.39
CA THR A 303 -36.09 7.15 -20.06
C THR A 303 -35.93 6.25 -18.84
N ASN A 304 -34.79 6.32 -18.16
CA ASN A 304 -34.46 5.54 -16.97
C ASN A 304 -34.14 6.47 -15.79
N TYR A 305 -34.31 5.96 -14.57
CA TYR A 305 -33.93 6.64 -13.32
C TYR A 305 -32.91 5.82 -12.54
N LYS A 306 -32.09 6.50 -11.73
CA LYS A 306 -31.09 5.86 -10.87
C LYS A 306 -31.69 5.51 -9.51
N THR A 307 -31.64 4.24 -9.15
CA THR A 307 -31.99 3.74 -7.81
C THR A 307 -30.91 4.10 -6.78
N ASN A 308 -31.25 4.03 -5.49
CA ASN A 308 -30.28 4.19 -4.40
C ASN A 308 -29.19 3.09 -4.38
N SER A 309 -29.41 1.93 -5.01
CA SER A 309 -28.38 0.90 -5.25
C SER A 309 -27.47 1.18 -6.45
N GLY A 310 -27.71 2.28 -7.18
CA GLY A 310 -26.90 2.71 -8.32
C GLY A 310 -27.32 2.13 -9.67
N GLU A 311 -28.33 1.26 -9.72
CA GLU A 311 -28.87 0.70 -10.96
C GLU A 311 -29.79 1.68 -11.70
N CYS A 312 -29.82 1.59 -13.03
CA CYS A 312 -30.81 2.27 -13.87
C CYS A 312 -32.01 1.37 -14.16
N LYS A 313 -33.21 1.83 -13.80
CA LYS A 313 -34.52 1.20 -14.08
C LYS A 313 -35.37 2.13 -14.96
N PRO A 314 -36.34 1.62 -15.76
CA PRO A 314 -37.23 2.47 -16.56
C PRO A 314 -38.07 3.42 -15.69
N GLN A 315 -38.23 4.69 -16.09
CA GLN A 315 -39.06 5.65 -15.36
C GLN A 315 -40.53 5.21 -15.27
N SER A 316 -41.00 4.47 -16.28
CA SER A 316 -42.32 3.82 -16.31
C SER A 316 -42.48 2.67 -15.31
N SER A 317 -41.45 2.30 -14.54
CA SER A 317 -41.56 1.31 -13.45
C SER A 317 -41.85 1.94 -12.07
N ILE A 318 -41.94 3.28 -11.96
CA ILE A 318 -42.44 3.94 -10.76
C ILE A 318 -43.95 4.18 -10.94
N ASP A 319 -44.76 3.42 -10.21
CA ASP A 319 -46.19 3.68 -10.05
C ASP A 319 -46.43 4.75 -8.98
N GLY A 320 -47.52 5.53 -9.12
CA GLY A 320 -47.94 6.50 -8.11
C GLY A 320 -47.01 7.70 -7.89
N CYS A 321 -46.32 8.21 -8.91
CA CYS A 321 -45.61 9.50 -8.83
C CYS A 321 -46.55 10.69 -9.11
N ASP A 322 -46.48 11.76 -8.30
CA ASP A 322 -47.36 12.95 -8.38
C ASP A 322 -46.81 14.04 -9.32
N VAL A 323 -45.61 13.81 -9.84
CA VAL A 323 -44.84 14.70 -10.71
C VAL A 323 -44.23 13.89 -11.85
N GLU A 324 -43.68 14.55 -12.87
CA GLU A 324 -42.94 13.84 -13.92
C GLU A 324 -41.71 13.15 -13.32
N VAL A 325 -41.58 11.85 -13.57
CA VAL A 325 -40.44 11.04 -13.09
C VAL A 325 -39.19 11.46 -13.85
N THR A 326 -38.11 11.72 -13.12
CA THR A 326 -36.84 12.20 -13.70
C THR A 326 -35.77 11.11 -13.69
N GLN A 327 -34.58 11.41 -14.22
CA GLN A 327 -33.40 10.55 -14.06
C GLN A 327 -32.99 10.33 -12.60
N ASN A 328 -33.43 11.21 -11.69
CA ASN A 328 -33.25 11.10 -10.24
C ASN A 328 -34.43 10.38 -9.55
N GLY A 329 -35.34 9.77 -10.30
CA GLY A 329 -36.54 9.10 -9.79
C GLY A 329 -37.70 10.06 -9.57
N CYS A 330 -38.59 9.68 -8.66
CA CYS A 330 -39.75 10.47 -8.27
C CYS A 330 -39.45 11.31 -7.01
N SER A 331 -39.62 12.62 -7.07
CA SER A 331 -39.41 13.53 -5.94
C SER A 331 -40.64 13.74 -5.05
N LYS A 332 -41.82 13.31 -5.49
CA LYS A 332 -43.08 13.38 -4.73
C LYS A 332 -44.07 12.30 -5.18
N CYS A 333 -44.44 11.39 -4.28
CA CYS A 333 -45.44 10.36 -4.57
C CYS A 333 -46.88 10.91 -4.43
N GLN A 334 -47.84 10.25 -5.09
CA GLN A 334 -49.27 10.58 -5.06
C GLN A 334 -49.86 10.32 -3.66
N THR A 335 -51.03 10.90 -3.41
CA THR A 335 -51.81 10.57 -2.19
C THR A 335 -52.18 9.08 -2.23
N GLY A 336 -51.80 8.34 -1.19
CA GLY A 336 -51.92 6.87 -1.15
C GLY A 336 -50.63 6.11 -1.51
N TYR A 337 -49.53 6.82 -1.77
CA TYR A 337 -48.19 6.24 -1.98
C TYR A 337 -47.16 6.86 -1.02
N LEU A 338 -46.16 6.08 -0.63
CA LEU A 338 -45.06 6.44 0.26
C LEU A 338 -43.73 6.44 -0.53
N THR A 339 -42.89 7.45 -0.32
CA THR A 339 -41.53 7.47 -0.88
C THR A 339 -40.64 6.46 -0.14
N ILE A 340 -40.05 5.53 -0.89
CA ILE A 340 -39.05 4.56 -0.42
C ILE A 340 -37.73 4.77 -1.17
N ASN A 341 -36.61 4.28 -0.62
CA ASN A 341 -35.28 4.40 -1.21
C ASN A 341 -34.89 5.83 -1.64
N SER A 342 -35.44 6.84 -0.96
CA SER A 342 -35.34 8.28 -1.28
C SER A 342 -35.98 8.76 -2.59
N ASN A 343 -36.27 7.89 -3.57
CA ASN A 343 -36.78 8.32 -4.89
C ASN A 343 -37.70 7.32 -5.64
N GLU A 344 -38.09 6.22 -5.01
CA GLU A 344 -39.08 5.27 -5.54
C GLU A 344 -40.42 5.44 -4.78
N CYS A 345 -41.55 5.05 -5.37
CA CYS A 345 -42.86 5.13 -4.73
C CYS A 345 -43.44 3.72 -4.49
N GLN A 346 -44.01 3.50 -3.30
CA GLN A 346 -44.70 2.27 -2.93
C GLN A 346 -46.14 2.60 -2.50
N LYS A 347 -47.12 1.89 -3.04
CA LYS A 347 -48.53 2.03 -2.63
C LYS A 347 -48.71 1.70 -1.15
N CYS A 348 -49.52 2.47 -0.44
CA CYS A 348 -50.01 2.10 0.90
C CYS A 348 -50.92 0.86 0.81
N ASP A 349 -51.07 0.13 1.93
CA ASP A 349 -52.01 -0.99 2.03
C ASP A 349 -53.46 -0.50 1.79
N ASP A 350 -54.31 -1.31 1.14
CA ASP A 350 -55.69 -0.94 0.71
C ASP A 350 -56.69 -0.57 1.85
N SER A 351 -56.23 -0.51 3.11
CA SER A 351 -56.99 0.03 4.24
C SER A 351 -56.63 1.49 4.59
N CYS A 352 -55.45 1.94 4.18
CA CYS A 352 -54.95 3.29 4.35
C CYS A 352 -55.33 4.18 3.16
N LYS A 353 -55.73 5.42 3.42
CA LYS A 353 -55.82 6.48 2.42
C LYS A 353 -54.50 7.25 2.29
N THR A 354 -53.75 7.33 3.38
CA THR A 354 -52.33 7.74 3.41
C THR A 354 -51.58 6.92 4.48
N CYS A 355 -50.28 6.71 4.31
CA CYS A 355 -49.43 5.97 5.24
C CYS A 355 -48.12 6.73 5.54
N SER A 356 -47.33 6.23 6.50
CA SER A 356 -46.04 6.81 6.90
C SER A 356 -45.13 5.74 7.50
N LEU A 357 -43.82 5.86 7.30
CA LEU A 357 -42.75 4.90 7.65
C LEU A 357 -42.81 3.56 6.88
N THR A 358 -43.98 2.94 6.76
CA THR A 358 -44.23 1.69 6.02
C THR A 358 -45.63 1.69 5.40
N SER A 359 -45.87 0.90 4.35
CA SER A 359 -47.15 0.86 3.61
C SER A 359 -48.36 0.55 4.50
N ASN A 360 -48.14 -0.25 5.55
CA ASN A 360 -49.14 -0.76 6.49
C ASN A 360 -49.40 0.14 7.71
N ARG A 361 -48.67 1.26 7.86
CA ARG A 361 -48.87 2.21 8.97
C ARG A 361 -49.59 3.46 8.45
N CYS A 362 -50.91 3.42 8.54
CA CYS A 362 -51.79 4.47 8.04
C CYS A 362 -51.65 5.77 8.87
N THR A 363 -51.73 6.90 8.18
CA THR A 363 -51.91 8.25 8.75
C THR A 363 -53.30 8.82 8.49
N SER A 364 -54.00 8.29 7.47
CA SER A 364 -55.44 8.43 7.30
C SER A 364 -56.01 7.15 6.69
N CYS A 365 -57.30 6.91 6.90
CA CYS A 365 -57.98 5.70 6.49
C CYS A 365 -58.86 5.91 5.27
N GLU A 366 -59.08 4.83 4.53
CA GLU A 366 -60.10 4.85 3.49
C GLU A 366 -61.52 5.01 4.07
N SER A 367 -62.44 5.40 3.19
CA SER A 367 -63.82 5.73 3.54
C SER A 367 -64.47 4.62 4.38
N TYR A 368 -65.25 5.01 5.40
CA TYR A 368 -65.92 4.12 6.37
C TYR A 368 -64.98 3.35 7.34
N ARG A 369 -63.71 3.75 7.48
CA ARG A 369 -62.77 3.24 8.49
C ARG A 369 -62.26 4.34 9.43
N VAL A 370 -61.90 3.94 10.66
CA VAL A 370 -61.28 4.81 11.68
C VAL A 370 -59.83 4.41 11.93
N LEU A 371 -58.98 5.40 12.20
CA LEU A 371 -57.58 5.18 12.53
C LEU A 371 -57.42 4.77 13.99
N SER A 372 -56.93 3.56 14.23
CA SER A 372 -56.61 3.03 15.56
C SER A 372 -55.22 3.51 16.02
N SER A 373 -55.01 3.55 17.34
CA SER A 373 -53.80 4.05 18.01
C SER A 373 -52.49 3.34 17.60
N ASN A 374 -52.58 2.12 17.06
CA ASN A 374 -51.48 1.36 16.48
C ASN A 374 -51.14 1.73 15.02
N SER A 375 -51.73 2.80 14.47
CA SER A 375 -51.60 3.22 13.06
C SER A 375 -52.25 2.27 12.05
N SER A 376 -53.33 1.56 12.39
CA SER A 376 -54.07 0.69 11.46
C SER A 376 -55.55 1.08 11.32
N CYS A 377 -56.16 0.81 10.15
CA CYS A 377 -57.51 1.29 9.82
C CYS A 377 -58.63 0.24 10.03
N VAL A 378 -59.32 0.37 11.16
CA VAL A 378 -60.41 -0.52 11.60
C VAL A 378 -61.75 -0.13 10.98
N GLY A 379 -62.62 -1.12 10.75
CA GLY A 379 -63.95 -0.90 10.17
C GLY A 379 -65.00 -0.46 11.21
N LEU A 380 -66.04 0.26 10.77
CA LEU A 380 -67.14 0.75 11.61
C LEU A 380 -67.73 -0.32 12.55
N SER A 381 -67.83 -1.57 12.10
CA SER A 381 -68.34 -2.71 12.88
C SER A 381 -67.54 -3.05 14.14
N GLN A 382 -66.32 -2.51 14.29
CA GLN A 382 -65.46 -2.72 15.45
C GLN A 382 -65.55 -1.57 16.49
N ILE A 383 -66.25 -0.47 16.19
CA ILE A 383 -66.40 0.68 17.10
C ILE A 383 -67.86 0.80 17.56
N THR A 384 -68.13 0.31 18.77
CA THR A 384 -69.45 0.37 19.38
C THR A 384 -69.94 1.81 19.53
N LYS A 385 -71.21 2.07 19.19
CA LYS A 385 -71.89 3.38 19.26
C LYS A 385 -71.42 4.46 18.26
N CYS A 386 -70.51 4.17 17.33
CA CYS A 386 -70.24 5.10 16.24
C CYS A 386 -71.33 4.99 15.16
N ASN A 387 -71.86 6.12 14.69
CA ASN A 387 -72.89 6.18 13.64
C ASN A 387 -72.34 6.75 12.32
N GLU A 388 -71.38 7.67 12.39
CA GLU A 388 -70.84 8.38 11.22
C GLU A 388 -69.34 8.64 11.39
N ILE A 389 -68.59 8.42 10.31
CA ILE A 389 -67.13 8.59 10.26
C ILE A 389 -66.82 9.71 9.26
N THR A 390 -66.01 10.68 9.67
CA THR A 390 -65.41 11.68 8.78
C THR A 390 -63.92 11.84 9.13
N ASP A 391 -63.07 12.06 8.13
CA ASP A 391 -61.63 12.30 8.29
C ASP A 391 -60.90 11.26 9.18
N SER A 392 -61.23 9.98 8.97
CA SER A 392 -60.66 8.82 9.70
C SER A 392 -61.01 8.75 11.19
N LYS A 393 -62.00 9.52 11.66
CA LYS A 393 -62.46 9.57 13.06
C LYS A 393 -63.97 9.34 13.14
N CYS A 394 -64.45 8.83 14.28
CA CYS A 394 -65.88 8.88 14.55
C CYS A 394 -66.30 10.35 14.79
N SER A 395 -67.30 10.83 14.05
CA SER A 395 -67.73 12.24 14.10
C SER A 395 -69.19 12.41 14.52
N LYS A 396 -70.04 11.40 14.32
CA LYS A 396 -71.33 11.29 15.02
C LYS A 396 -71.43 9.95 15.72
N CYS A 397 -71.74 9.99 17.00
CA CYS A 397 -72.05 8.82 17.82
C CYS A 397 -73.57 8.61 17.92
N ALA A 398 -73.98 7.49 18.49
CA ALA A 398 -75.36 7.23 18.88
C ALA A 398 -75.88 8.31 19.85
N PHE A 399 -77.19 8.57 19.81
CA PHE A 399 -77.89 9.54 20.66
C PHE A 399 -77.48 9.39 22.14
N TRP A 400 -77.33 10.52 22.85
CA TRP A 400 -76.65 10.68 24.15
C TRP A 400 -75.12 10.55 24.16
N SER A 401 -74.46 10.41 23.01
CA SER A 401 -72.98 10.32 22.95
C SER A 401 -72.33 11.32 21.99
N VAL A 402 -71.12 11.74 22.33
CA VAL A 402 -70.19 12.57 21.57
C VAL A 402 -68.89 11.77 21.32
N PRO A 403 -68.10 12.08 20.28
CA PRO A 403 -66.80 11.44 20.09
C PRO A 403 -65.85 11.70 21.27
N SER A 404 -64.99 10.74 21.60
CA SER A 404 -63.86 10.95 22.50
C SER A 404 -62.90 12.01 21.97
N SER A 405 -62.05 12.59 22.83
CA SER A 405 -61.17 13.72 22.46
C SER A 405 -60.16 13.39 21.35
N ASP A 406 -59.83 12.12 21.15
CA ASP A 406 -59.03 11.59 20.05
C ASP A 406 -59.84 11.27 18.78
N GLY A 407 -61.16 11.10 18.90
CA GLY A 407 -62.09 10.66 17.83
C GLY A 407 -62.09 9.14 17.56
N MET A 408 -61.51 8.32 18.44
CA MET A 408 -61.42 6.86 18.27
C MET A 408 -62.61 6.10 18.92
N SER A 409 -63.42 6.75 19.77
CA SER A 409 -64.55 6.14 20.47
C SER A 409 -65.69 7.14 20.74
N CYS A 410 -66.68 6.74 21.54
CA CYS A 410 -67.90 7.51 21.82
C CYS A 410 -68.23 7.54 23.33
N GLU A 411 -68.17 8.73 23.92
CA GLU A 411 -68.42 9.04 25.34
C GLU A 411 -69.78 9.74 25.51
N SER A 412 -70.43 9.67 26.69
CA SER A 412 -71.81 10.18 26.85
C SER A 412 -71.87 11.58 27.51
N GLN A 413 -72.52 12.56 26.85
CA GLN A 413 -72.56 13.96 27.31
C GLN A 413 -73.79 14.75 26.82
N VAL A 414 -74.14 15.83 27.53
CA VAL A 414 -75.26 16.77 27.23
C VAL A 414 -74.80 18.20 27.57
N VAL A 415 -74.97 19.19 26.68
CA VAL A 415 -74.46 20.57 26.92
C VAL A 415 -75.21 21.70 26.17
N TRP A 416 -75.12 22.95 26.65
CA TRP A 416 -76.02 24.08 26.33
C TRP A 416 -75.34 25.37 25.75
N TRP A 417 -74.06 25.35 25.37
CA TRP A 417 -73.22 26.56 25.28
C TRP A 417 -73.01 27.19 23.88
N VAL A 418 -73.60 26.61 22.82
CA VAL A 418 -73.31 26.96 21.41
C VAL A 418 -73.56 28.44 21.06
N ILE A 419 -74.46 29.12 21.77
CA ILE A 419 -74.93 30.49 21.45
C ILE A 419 -73.85 31.57 21.71
N LEU A 420 -72.88 31.33 22.60
CA LEU A 420 -72.00 32.40 23.11
C LEU A 420 -70.86 32.80 22.15
N ILE A 421 -70.34 31.87 21.35
CA ILE A 421 -69.03 32.02 20.68
C ILE A 421 -69.09 32.92 19.43
N ALA A 422 -70.25 32.99 18.75
CA ALA A 422 -70.41 33.78 17.53
C ALA A 422 -70.09 35.28 17.70
N VAL A 423 -70.26 35.81 18.91
CA VAL A 423 -70.04 37.24 19.23
C VAL A 423 -68.56 37.63 19.18
N LEU A 424 -67.65 36.72 19.53
CA LEU A 424 -66.20 37.04 19.66
C LEU A 424 -65.49 37.22 18.32
N ILE A 425 -65.98 36.57 17.25
CA ILE A 425 -65.30 36.52 15.94
C ILE A 425 -65.30 37.89 15.25
N VAL A 426 -66.34 38.70 15.45
CA VAL A 426 -66.51 40.01 14.79
C VAL A 426 -65.42 41.02 15.19
N ILE A 427 -64.93 40.95 16.43
CA ILE A 427 -63.97 41.92 16.99
C ILE A 427 -62.58 41.74 16.35
N LEU A 428 -62.19 40.52 16.03
CA LEU A 428 -60.84 40.18 15.53
C LEU A 428 -60.55 40.71 14.12
N VAL A 429 -61.58 40.84 13.28
CA VAL A 429 -61.45 41.29 11.87
C VAL A 429 -60.98 42.75 11.79
N VAL A 430 -61.35 43.59 12.76
CA VAL A 430 -60.98 45.03 12.77
C VAL A 430 -59.47 45.22 12.97
N ILE A 431 -58.83 44.38 13.77
CA ILE A 431 -57.39 44.45 14.08
C ILE A 431 -56.55 44.16 12.82
N LEU A 432 -57.03 43.28 11.95
CA LEU A 432 -56.36 42.85 10.73
C LEU A 432 -56.10 43.99 9.73
N VAL A 433 -56.95 45.03 9.69
CA VAL A 433 -56.83 46.15 8.75
C VAL A 433 -55.71 47.12 9.16
N ALA A 434 -55.53 47.37 10.47
CA ALA A 434 -54.58 48.36 10.97
C ALA A 434 -53.11 47.97 10.73
N VAL A 435 -52.78 46.69 10.85
CA VAL A 435 -51.40 46.18 10.70
C VAL A 435 -50.89 46.31 9.25
N ILE A 436 -51.77 46.12 8.27
CA ILE A 436 -51.44 46.17 6.83
C ILE A 436 -50.97 47.56 6.41
N ILE A 437 -51.52 48.62 7.00
CA ILE A 437 -51.19 50.03 6.67
C ILE A 437 -49.74 50.38 7.06
N ILE A 438 -49.22 49.81 8.16
CA ILE A 438 -47.91 50.17 8.71
C ILE A 438 -46.75 49.63 7.83
N ILE A 439 -46.90 48.41 7.30
CA ILE A 439 -45.83 47.65 6.64
C ILE A 439 -45.40 48.24 5.29
N ILE A 440 -46.26 49.04 4.65
CA ILE A 440 -46.03 49.58 3.29
C ILE A 440 -44.98 50.72 3.25
N THR A 441 -44.56 51.27 4.39
CA THR A 441 -43.91 52.59 4.46
C THR A 441 -42.36 52.64 4.44
N LYS A 442 -41.63 51.52 4.44
CA LYS A 442 -40.13 51.54 4.44
C LYS A 442 -39.46 50.44 3.60
N LYS A 443 -38.93 50.79 2.42
CA LYS A 443 -37.87 50.01 1.71
C LYS A 443 -37.15 50.80 0.61
N VAL A 444 -35.94 51.34 0.85
CA VAL A 444 -35.06 51.93 -0.20
C VAL A 444 -33.57 51.59 0.02
N ARG A 445 -32.92 51.27 -1.12
CA ARG A 445 -31.61 50.68 -1.42
C ARG A 445 -30.32 51.44 -0.98
N ILE A 446 -29.40 50.72 -0.31
CA ILE A 446 -28.11 50.17 -0.82
C ILE A 446 -27.20 51.02 -1.77
N PHE A 447 -25.94 51.27 -1.31
CA PHE A 447 -24.64 51.41 -2.05
C PHE A 447 -24.40 52.66 -2.97
N ILE A 448 -23.17 53.11 -3.32
CA ILE A 448 -21.75 52.74 -2.97
C ILE A 448 -20.78 53.94 -3.16
N LEU A 449 -19.71 54.08 -2.34
CA LEU A 449 -18.28 54.41 -2.70
C LEU A 449 -17.39 54.69 -1.46
N LEU A 450 -16.06 54.68 -1.64
CA LEU A 450 -15.02 54.80 -0.58
C LEU A 450 -14.69 56.27 -0.17
N TYR A 451 -13.92 56.38 0.92
CA TYR A 451 -13.46 57.58 1.64
C TYR A 451 -14.50 58.27 2.54
N PHE A 452 -14.49 57.90 3.82
CA PHE A 452 -15.31 58.50 4.85
C PHE A 452 -14.53 59.53 5.69
N LYS A 453 -15.18 60.65 6.00
CA LYS A 453 -14.75 61.60 7.03
C LYS A 453 -15.39 61.15 8.35
N MET A 454 -14.59 60.62 9.27
CA MET A 454 -15.06 60.08 10.55
C MET A 454 -14.55 60.91 11.74
N GLU A 455 -15.30 60.87 12.84
CA GLU A 455 -14.73 61.12 14.16
C GLU A 455 -13.98 59.86 14.62
N PHE A 456 -12.75 60.02 15.10
CA PHE A 456 -11.85 58.90 15.34
C PHE A 456 -12.11 58.24 16.69
N VAL A 457 -12.55 56.98 16.65
CA VAL A 457 -12.75 56.13 17.84
C VAL A 457 -11.83 54.92 17.76
N PHE A 458 -11.04 54.73 18.82
CA PHE A 458 -10.10 53.63 19.06
C PHE A 458 -8.86 53.49 18.15
N LEU A 459 -7.82 52.94 18.77
CA LEU A 459 -6.59 52.47 18.11
C LEU A 459 -6.57 50.95 18.26
N LEU A 460 -6.65 50.23 17.14
CA LEU A 460 -6.68 48.77 17.14
C LEU A 460 -5.27 48.24 17.48
N LYS A 461 -5.07 47.70 18.69
CA LYS A 461 -3.77 47.16 19.14
C LYS A 461 -3.55 45.68 18.78
N LYS A 462 -4.61 44.99 18.40
CA LYS A 462 -4.64 43.55 18.17
C LYS A 462 -5.59 43.27 17.01
N ILE A 463 -5.13 42.45 16.06
CA ILE A 463 -5.97 41.75 15.08
C ILE A 463 -5.97 40.28 15.51
N ASP A 464 -7.16 39.77 15.82
CA ASP A 464 -7.37 38.38 16.20
C ASP A 464 -8.08 37.70 15.05
N TYR A 465 -7.43 36.78 14.34
CA TYR A 465 -8.06 36.16 13.18
C TYR A 465 -9.17 35.16 13.58
N ASN A 466 -9.20 34.71 14.83
CA ASN A 466 -10.22 33.82 15.37
C ASN A 466 -11.40 34.59 16.01
N SER A 467 -11.60 35.87 15.66
CA SER A 467 -12.82 36.62 16.04
C SER A 467 -14.07 36.16 15.30
N ASP A 468 -13.90 35.76 14.03
CA ASP A 468 -14.99 35.48 13.09
C ASP A 468 -15.03 34.01 12.62
N CYS A 469 -14.02 33.20 13.00
CA CYS A 469 -13.99 31.75 12.80
C CYS A 469 -13.30 31.04 13.99
N GLU A 470 -13.65 29.78 14.24
CA GLU A 470 -13.06 29.01 15.35
C GLU A 470 -11.59 28.67 15.10
N GLU A 471 -11.24 28.28 13.87
CA GLU A 471 -9.88 27.95 13.43
C GLU A 471 -9.60 28.56 12.04
N ILE A 472 -8.33 28.90 11.75
CA ILE A 472 -7.89 29.50 10.47
C ILE A 472 -7.44 28.39 9.51
N SER A 473 -7.97 28.37 8.27
CA SER A 473 -7.60 27.31 7.33
C SER A 473 -6.14 27.39 6.87
N VAL A 474 -5.47 26.23 6.78
CA VAL A 474 -4.07 26.12 6.35
C VAL A 474 -3.99 26.13 4.82
N THR A 475 -2.94 26.76 4.27
CA THR A 475 -2.71 27.10 2.85
C THR A 475 -3.70 28.08 2.22
N ASN A 476 -4.85 28.34 2.84
CA ASN A 476 -5.81 29.33 2.37
C ASN A 476 -5.50 30.73 2.92
N GLU A 477 -5.61 31.75 2.06
CA GLU A 477 -5.38 33.14 2.46
C GLU A 477 -6.60 33.71 3.18
N SER A 478 -6.42 34.12 4.44
CA SER A 478 -7.45 34.74 5.27
C SER A 478 -7.28 36.26 5.30
N ARG A 479 -8.37 37.01 5.07
CA ARG A 479 -8.38 38.48 5.02
C ARG A 479 -9.11 39.08 6.20
N GLN A 480 -8.47 40.04 6.88
CA GLN A 480 -9.10 40.91 7.88
C GLN A 480 -9.01 42.39 7.44
N LEU A 481 -9.95 43.21 7.90
CA LEU A 481 -10.09 44.62 7.51
C LEU A 481 -9.90 45.56 8.70
N PHE A 482 -9.12 46.63 8.50
CA PHE A 482 -8.93 47.66 9.51
C PHE A 482 -8.73 49.04 8.87
N CYS A 483 -9.23 50.09 9.52
CA CYS A 483 -9.11 51.46 9.04
C CYS A 483 -8.03 52.23 9.81
N VAL A 484 -7.14 52.94 9.11
CA VAL A 484 -6.17 53.86 9.74
C VAL A 484 -6.46 55.29 9.33
N GLY A 485 -6.56 56.17 10.34
CA GLY A 485 -6.93 57.58 10.21
C GLY A 485 -5.78 58.55 10.45
N ASN A 486 -5.75 59.66 9.71
CA ASN A 486 -4.80 60.74 9.94
C ASN A 486 -5.39 61.84 10.84
N THR A 487 -4.94 61.87 12.10
CA THR A 487 -5.26 62.90 13.11
C THR A 487 -4.29 64.10 13.10
N ASN A 488 -3.21 64.05 12.31
CA ASN A 488 -2.28 65.17 12.15
C ASN A 488 -2.89 66.23 11.21
N LYS A 489 -2.67 67.51 11.52
CA LYS A 489 -3.11 68.64 10.69
C LYS A 489 -2.44 68.70 9.30
N ASN A 490 -1.39 67.91 9.08
CA ASN A 490 -0.61 67.84 7.85
C ASN A 490 -0.81 66.49 7.12
N LEU A 491 -0.32 66.40 5.87
CA LEU A 491 -0.25 65.13 5.15
C LEU A 491 0.66 64.13 5.87
N VAL A 492 0.17 62.90 6.06
CA VAL A 492 0.93 61.80 6.66
C VAL A 492 1.02 60.64 5.67
N LYS A 493 2.24 60.16 5.44
CA LYS A 493 2.51 58.89 4.78
C LYS A 493 2.38 57.77 5.81
N ILE A 494 1.60 56.75 5.50
CA ILE A 494 1.46 55.51 6.28
C ILE A 494 2.08 54.37 5.47
N GLN A 495 2.83 53.51 6.15
CA GLN A 495 3.47 52.32 5.58
C GLN A 495 3.49 51.21 6.62
N PHE A 496 3.38 49.95 6.19
CA PHE A 496 3.45 48.78 7.08
C PHE A 496 4.78 48.03 6.90
N THR A 497 5.20 47.30 7.94
CA THR A 497 6.37 46.40 7.92
C THR A 497 6.16 45.29 8.93
N VAL A 498 6.46 44.04 8.56
CA VAL A 498 6.40 42.89 9.49
C VAL A 498 7.66 42.88 10.35
N LEU A 499 7.54 42.73 11.67
CA LEU A 499 8.70 42.76 12.58
C LEU A 499 9.45 41.42 12.65
N SER A 500 8.78 40.30 12.36
CA SER A 500 9.42 39.00 12.22
C SER A 500 8.90 38.23 11.00
N ASN A 501 9.82 37.68 10.20
CA ASN A 501 9.47 36.74 9.14
C ASN A 501 9.37 35.35 9.75
N SER A 502 8.28 34.63 9.45
CA SER A 502 8.02 33.28 9.95
C SER A 502 8.00 32.30 8.79
N ASP A 503 8.83 31.26 8.82
CA ASP A 503 8.76 30.15 7.83
C ASP A 503 7.37 29.44 7.84
N LYS A 504 6.52 29.71 8.84
CA LYS A 504 5.26 29.02 9.10
C LYS A 504 4.03 29.71 8.51
N PHE A 505 4.10 31.01 8.21
CA PHE A 505 2.96 31.78 7.69
C PHE A 505 3.42 33.11 7.05
N ASP A 506 2.81 33.48 5.93
CA ASP A 506 3.01 34.79 5.30
C ASP A 506 1.99 35.81 5.79
N ILE A 507 2.41 37.06 5.96
CA ILE A 507 1.54 38.22 6.22
C ILE A 507 1.85 39.32 5.19
N ARG A 508 0.81 39.85 4.54
CA ARG A 508 0.90 41.00 3.63
C ARG A 508 -0.22 42.01 3.91
N VAL A 509 0.00 43.28 3.58
CA VAL A 509 -0.99 44.36 3.77
C VAL A 509 -1.22 45.08 2.45
N ASP A 510 -2.48 45.28 2.07
CA ASP A 510 -2.89 46.00 0.88
C ASP A 510 -3.82 47.17 1.24
N PRO A 511 -3.55 48.41 0.79
CA PRO A 511 -2.30 48.85 0.16
C PRO A 511 -1.13 48.90 1.17
N GLU A 512 0.08 48.54 0.75
CA GLU A 512 1.28 48.60 1.62
C GLU A 512 1.60 50.02 2.13
N ILE A 513 1.17 51.04 1.38
CA ILE A 513 1.65 52.42 1.47
C ILE A 513 0.59 53.43 1.00
N VAL A 514 0.28 54.45 1.81
CA VAL A 514 -0.76 55.46 1.51
C VAL A 514 -0.34 56.84 2.02
N ILE A 515 -0.82 57.92 1.38
CA ILE A 515 -0.68 59.30 1.88
C ILE A 515 -2.06 59.86 2.21
N LEU A 516 -2.31 60.18 3.48
CA LEU A 516 -3.59 60.67 3.98
C LEU A 516 -3.58 62.16 4.31
N LYS A 517 -4.67 62.84 3.97
CA LYS A 517 -4.99 64.22 4.39
C LYS A 517 -5.52 64.23 5.83
N SER A 518 -5.33 65.34 6.54
CA SER A 518 -5.91 65.57 7.88
C SER A 518 -7.41 65.28 7.91
N GLY A 519 -7.87 64.43 8.83
CA GLY A 519 -9.29 64.09 8.99
C GLY A 519 -9.85 63.06 7.98
N TYR A 520 -8.99 62.38 7.24
CA TYR A 520 -9.36 61.24 6.38
C TYR A 520 -8.83 59.93 6.95
N ALA A 521 -9.52 58.83 6.65
CA ALA A 521 -9.07 57.46 6.88
C ALA A 521 -8.99 56.68 5.56
N CYS A 522 -8.23 55.58 5.59
CA CYS A 522 -8.18 54.58 4.53
C CYS A 522 -8.32 53.18 5.16
N GLU A 523 -9.04 52.32 4.45
CA GLU A 523 -9.21 50.91 4.76
C GLU A 523 -7.99 50.13 4.24
N PHE A 524 -7.47 49.24 5.09
CA PHE A 524 -6.36 48.33 4.79
C PHE A 524 -6.84 46.90 4.96
N SER A 525 -6.43 46.04 4.03
CA SER A 525 -6.63 44.60 4.08
C SER A 525 -5.34 43.93 4.53
N ILE A 526 -5.35 43.32 5.70
CA ILE A 526 -4.30 42.37 6.08
C ILE A 526 -4.70 40.98 5.59
N TYR A 527 -3.76 40.30 4.95
CA TYR A 527 -3.90 38.92 4.50
C TYR A 527 -2.88 38.06 5.23
N LEU A 528 -3.32 36.87 5.65
CA LEU A 528 -2.56 35.89 6.42
C LEU A 528 -2.70 34.52 5.74
N THR A 529 -1.59 33.88 5.40
CA THR A 529 -1.57 32.56 4.73
C THR A 529 -0.72 31.60 5.56
N PRO A 530 -1.33 30.69 6.35
CA PRO A 530 -0.59 29.71 7.14
C PRO A 530 -0.07 28.56 6.29
N HIS A 531 1.19 28.16 6.46
CA HIS A 531 1.80 27.05 5.72
C HIS A 531 1.69 25.70 6.43
N CYS A 532 1.41 25.71 7.74
CA CYS A 532 1.27 24.53 8.60
C CYS A 532 0.32 24.80 9.76
N THR A 533 -0.11 23.71 10.42
CA THR A 533 -0.88 23.69 11.66
C THR A 533 -0.06 24.32 12.78
N CYS A 534 -0.35 25.56 13.17
CA CYS A 534 0.45 26.30 14.15
C CYS A 534 -0.37 27.34 14.94
N LYS A 535 0.26 27.90 15.97
CA LYS A 535 -0.21 29.13 16.62
C LYS A 535 0.52 30.33 16.02
N ILE A 536 -0.23 31.37 15.75
CA ILE A 536 0.22 32.59 15.07
C ILE A 536 0.26 33.67 16.14
N ASP A 537 1.45 34.24 16.33
CA ASP A 537 1.72 35.37 17.21
C ASP A 537 2.87 36.16 16.57
N ASN A 538 2.57 37.34 16.02
CA ASN A 538 3.52 38.20 15.32
C ASN A 538 3.08 39.66 15.43
N SER A 539 3.96 40.60 15.09
CA SER A 539 3.68 42.03 15.18
C SER A 539 3.92 42.75 13.85
N LEU A 540 2.92 43.54 13.44
CA LEU A 540 3.04 44.51 12.36
C LEU A 540 3.40 45.88 12.94
N GLN A 541 4.46 46.49 12.40
CA GLN A 541 4.80 47.87 12.67
C GLN A 541 4.12 48.80 11.64
N ILE A 542 3.37 49.78 12.15
CA ILE A 542 2.86 50.91 11.38
C ILE A 542 3.86 52.05 11.47
N ILE A 543 4.42 52.46 10.34
CA ILE A 543 5.29 53.63 10.20
C ILE A 543 4.44 54.79 9.69
N SER A 544 4.35 55.87 10.47
CA SER A 544 3.57 57.06 10.12
C SER A 544 4.46 58.31 10.09
N LYS A 545 4.69 58.87 8.89
CA LYS A 545 5.60 60.00 8.64
C LYS A 545 4.84 61.27 8.26
N CYS A 546 5.02 62.34 9.03
CA CYS A 546 4.50 63.67 8.68
C CYS A 546 5.33 64.28 7.54
N LEU A 547 4.71 64.50 6.37
CA LEU A 547 5.41 65.01 5.18
C LEU A 547 5.83 66.50 5.28
N LYS A 548 5.44 67.20 6.34
CA LYS A 548 5.84 68.61 6.59
C LYS A 548 6.96 68.75 7.61
N THR A 549 6.96 67.93 8.67
CA THR A 549 7.94 68.01 9.76
C THR A 549 9.02 66.93 9.68
N ASN A 550 8.86 65.95 8.78
CA ASN A 550 9.64 64.71 8.69
C ASN A 550 9.65 63.83 9.96
N GLU A 551 8.86 64.17 10.98
CA GLU A 551 8.65 63.35 12.17
C GLU A 551 8.02 61.99 11.80
N GLU A 552 8.59 60.92 12.35
CA GLU A 552 8.11 59.55 12.19
C GLU A 552 7.58 59.04 13.54
N LYS A 553 6.45 58.32 13.50
CA LYS A 553 5.88 57.61 14.65
C LYS A 553 5.62 56.16 14.29
N PHE A 554 6.11 55.28 15.15
CA PHE A 554 5.98 53.84 15.06
C PHE A 554 4.86 53.39 16.01
N ASN A 555 3.96 52.53 15.53
CA ASN A 555 2.94 51.86 16.33
C ASN A 555 2.98 50.37 16.01
N GLU A 556 2.45 49.54 16.91
CA GLU A 556 2.47 48.09 16.78
C GLU A 556 1.04 47.54 16.81
N ILE A 557 0.76 46.59 15.92
CA ILE A 557 -0.45 45.76 15.92
C ILE A 557 0.00 44.31 16.12
N HIS A 558 -0.42 43.67 17.20
CA HIS A 558 -0.25 42.23 17.35
C HIS A 558 -1.25 41.49 16.46
N VAL A 559 -0.76 40.58 15.64
CA VAL A 559 -1.56 39.69 14.79
C VAL A 559 -1.48 38.30 15.41
N ILE A 560 -2.61 37.79 15.90
CA ILE A 560 -2.67 36.44 16.47
C ILE A 560 -3.68 35.55 15.75
N GLY A 561 -3.51 34.24 15.94
CA GLY A 561 -4.52 33.25 15.63
C GLY A 561 -4.11 31.81 15.93
N THR A 562 -5.03 30.88 15.69
CA THR A 562 -4.80 29.42 15.72
C THR A 562 -5.40 28.80 14.48
N THR A 563 -4.63 27.96 13.80
CA THR A 563 -5.03 27.30 12.55
C THR A 563 -5.78 26.00 12.78
N GLU A 564 -6.51 25.53 11.78
CA GLU A 564 -7.11 24.20 11.76
C GLU A 564 -6.07 23.08 11.86
N GLN A 565 -6.47 21.92 12.37
CA GLN A 565 -5.61 20.73 12.38
C GLN A 565 -5.55 20.09 10.98
N SER A 566 -4.35 20.08 10.40
CA SER A 566 -4.09 19.49 9.08
C SER A 566 -2.86 18.57 9.09
N THR A 567 -2.70 17.77 8.05
CA THR A 567 -1.49 16.96 7.80
C THR A 567 -0.26 17.80 7.41
N ARG A 568 -0.39 19.13 7.34
CA ARG A 568 0.75 20.05 7.28
C ARG A 568 1.10 20.44 8.71
N ILE A 569 2.15 19.86 9.26
CA ILE A 569 2.48 19.99 10.70
C ILE A 569 3.57 21.03 10.94
N ASP A 570 3.52 21.71 12.09
CA ASP A 570 4.62 22.55 12.56
C ASP A 570 5.81 21.65 12.96
N TYR A 571 7.01 22.05 12.54
CA TYR A 571 8.23 21.30 12.81
C TYR A 571 8.72 21.51 14.26
N ASP A 572 8.34 22.61 14.92
CA ASP A 572 8.69 22.84 16.34
C ASP A 572 7.87 21.94 17.29
N GLU A 573 6.82 21.25 16.80
CA GLU A 573 6.11 20.20 17.55
C GLU A 573 6.82 18.83 17.48
N LEU A 574 7.89 18.68 16.69
CA LEU A 574 8.63 17.43 16.50
C LEU A 574 9.89 17.39 17.37
N THR A 575 9.95 16.42 18.28
CA THR A 575 11.19 16.10 19.03
C THR A 575 11.88 14.90 18.39
N GLU A 576 13.19 14.97 18.15
CA GLU A 576 13.99 13.88 17.56
C GLU A 576 14.88 13.20 18.61
N ASP A 577 14.74 11.87 18.76
CA ASP A 577 15.47 11.10 19.78
C ASP A 577 16.69 10.37 19.20
N LYS A 578 16.47 9.54 18.18
CA LYS A 578 17.44 8.53 17.75
C LYS A 578 17.31 8.20 16.27
N LYS A 579 18.41 8.29 15.52
CA LYS A 579 18.49 7.79 14.15
C LYS A 579 18.20 6.28 14.10
N LEU A 580 17.17 5.90 13.33
CA LEU A 580 16.77 4.52 13.07
C LEU A 580 17.48 3.95 11.83
N GLY A 581 17.62 4.75 10.77
CA GLY A 581 18.20 4.32 9.50
C GLY A 581 18.49 5.45 8.53
N GLN A 582 19.05 5.11 7.37
CA GLN A 582 19.34 6.04 6.27
C GLN A 582 19.23 5.29 4.94
N GLY A 583 18.38 5.78 4.04
CA GLY A 583 18.12 5.18 2.74
C GLY A 583 18.59 6.04 1.57
N SER A 584 18.06 5.74 0.38
CA SER A 584 18.18 6.57 -0.83
C SER A 584 17.56 7.95 -0.62
N PHE A 585 16.30 8.02 -0.19
CA PHE A 585 15.50 9.25 -0.11
C PHE A 585 15.85 10.15 1.09
N GLY A 586 16.27 9.58 2.22
CA GLY A 586 16.29 10.32 3.49
C GLY A 586 17.05 9.64 4.63
N ILE A 587 16.96 10.27 5.80
CA ILE A 587 17.37 9.72 7.11
C ILE A 587 16.11 9.58 7.96
N VAL A 588 15.93 8.42 8.59
CA VAL A 588 14.78 8.17 9.46
C VAL A 588 15.21 8.23 10.91
N TYR A 589 14.49 9.01 11.72
CA TYR A 589 14.68 9.14 13.17
C TYR A 589 13.44 8.60 13.88
N LYS A 590 13.61 8.01 15.07
CA LYS A 590 12.55 7.99 16.08
C LYS A 590 12.46 9.40 16.67
N GLY A 591 11.24 9.86 16.89
CA GLY A 591 10.94 11.04 17.67
C GLY A 591 9.60 10.91 18.38
N THR A 592 9.11 12.05 18.89
CA THR A 592 7.75 12.17 19.42
C THR A 592 6.99 13.34 18.78
N PHE A 593 5.68 13.19 18.62
CA PHE A 593 4.76 14.20 18.10
C PHE A 593 3.42 14.14 18.86
N ARG A 594 3.01 15.24 19.50
CA ARG A 594 1.78 15.33 20.31
C ARG A 594 1.59 14.18 21.32
N GLY A 595 2.69 13.69 21.90
CA GLY A 595 2.71 12.57 22.84
C GLY A 595 2.75 11.16 22.22
N ASN A 596 2.75 11.04 20.89
CA ASN A 596 2.87 9.77 20.18
C ASN A 596 4.33 9.46 19.83
N ASP A 597 4.70 8.18 19.88
CA ASP A 597 5.97 7.65 19.35
C ASP A 597 5.91 7.63 17.80
N VAL A 598 6.80 8.36 17.13
CA VAL A 598 6.76 8.53 15.66
C VAL A 598 8.09 8.24 14.96
N ALA A 599 8.00 7.88 13.67
CA ALA A 599 9.12 7.82 12.76
C ALA A 599 9.13 9.06 11.85
N ILE A 600 10.24 9.81 11.87
CA ILE A 600 10.44 11.06 11.14
C ILE A 600 11.40 10.78 9.96
N LYS A 601 10.85 10.61 8.75
CA LYS A 601 11.60 10.43 7.48
C LYS A 601 12.00 11.83 6.97
N LYS A 602 13.16 12.33 7.42
CA LYS A 602 13.78 13.56 6.90
C LYS A 602 14.32 13.33 5.49
N MET A 603 13.87 14.12 4.54
CA MET A 603 14.37 14.06 3.16
C MET A 603 15.77 14.67 3.07
N LYS A 604 16.59 14.18 2.13
CA LYS A 604 17.88 14.82 1.84
C LYS A 604 17.63 16.15 1.12
N THR A 605 18.18 17.24 1.65
CA THR A 605 18.02 18.57 1.04
C THR A 605 18.73 18.63 -0.31
N VAL A 606 17.95 18.62 -1.40
CA VAL A 606 18.43 18.88 -2.77
C VAL A 606 18.00 20.29 -3.18
N ILE A 607 18.85 20.98 -3.92
CA ILE A 607 18.71 22.41 -4.24
C ILE A 607 17.49 22.63 -5.15
N LYS A 608 16.49 23.39 -4.66
CA LYS A 608 15.38 24.04 -5.41
C LYS A 608 15.00 23.37 -6.74
N ASP A 609 14.67 22.08 -6.69
CA ASP A 609 14.10 21.37 -7.83
C ASP A 609 12.59 21.24 -7.62
N ASN A 610 11.82 21.82 -8.54
CA ASN A 610 10.36 21.73 -8.51
C ASN A 610 9.89 20.28 -8.68
N ALA A 611 10.60 19.46 -9.47
CA ALA A 611 10.25 18.05 -9.65
C ALA A 611 10.38 17.26 -8.34
N PHE A 612 11.39 17.56 -7.52
CA PHE A 612 11.52 16.95 -6.20
C PHE A 612 10.39 17.36 -5.24
N MET A 613 10.01 18.64 -5.24
CA MET A 613 8.86 19.10 -4.46
C MET A 613 7.55 18.47 -4.95
N ASP A 614 7.37 18.30 -6.26
CA ASP A 614 6.20 17.64 -6.83
C ASP A 614 6.17 16.15 -6.46
N GLU A 615 7.29 15.42 -6.49
CA GLU A 615 7.33 14.03 -6.01
C GLU A 615 6.99 13.93 -4.51
N PHE A 616 7.52 14.83 -3.67
CA PHE A 616 7.19 14.91 -2.24
C PHE A 616 5.71 15.21 -1.99
N ASN A 617 5.16 16.22 -2.69
CA ASN A 617 3.74 16.57 -2.64
C ASN A 617 2.86 15.38 -3.06
N ASN A 618 3.28 14.60 -4.07
CA ASN A 618 2.56 13.41 -4.52
C ASN A 618 2.64 12.25 -3.50
N GLU A 619 3.80 11.96 -2.89
CA GLU A 619 3.93 10.93 -1.85
C GLU A 619 3.03 11.26 -0.65
N VAL A 620 3.06 12.51 -0.17
CA VAL A 620 2.20 12.98 0.93
C VAL A 620 0.72 12.96 0.54
N SER A 621 0.36 13.41 -0.68
CA SER A 621 -1.04 13.39 -1.13
C SER A 621 -1.59 11.97 -1.32
N MET A 622 -0.75 10.95 -1.49
CA MET A 622 -1.18 9.55 -1.43
C MET A 622 -1.35 9.08 0.03
N LEU A 623 -0.35 9.32 0.88
CA LEU A 623 -0.37 8.95 2.30
C LEU A 623 -1.58 9.51 3.05
N ASP A 624 -1.94 10.78 2.80
CA ASP A 624 -3.09 11.41 3.45
C ASP A 624 -4.45 10.85 2.99
N LYS A 625 -4.51 10.15 1.86
CA LYS A 625 -5.75 9.47 1.43
C LYS A 625 -5.92 8.09 2.08
N PHE A 626 -4.87 7.50 2.65
CA PHE A 626 -4.93 6.16 3.24
C PHE A 626 -5.51 6.19 4.66
N ARG A 627 -6.55 5.40 4.87
CA ARG A 627 -7.26 5.19 6.14
C ARG A 627 -7.57 3.68 6.26
N SER A 628 -6.55 2.92 6.66
CA SER A 628 -6.60 1.46 6.84
C SER A 628 -5.68 1.06 7.99
N GLU A 629 -6.09 0.07 8.79
CA GLU A 629 -5.28 -0.46 9.90
C GLU A 629 -4.03 -1.22 9.41
N TYR A 630 -4.00 -1.63 8.13
CA TYR A 630 -2.92 -2.40 7.51
C TYR A 630 -1.89 -1.53 6.76
N ILE A 631 -2.06 -0.21 6.78
CA ILE A 631 -1.11 0.78 6.25
C ILE A 631 -0.55 1.59 7.40
N VAL A 632 0.73 1.96 7.30
CA VAL A 632 1.39 2.82 8.30
C VAL A 632 0.62 4.14 8.46
N HIS A 633 0.22 4.45 9.69
CA HIS A 633 -0.52 5.67 10.00
C HIS A 633 0.36 6.89 9.76
N PHE A 634 -0.16 7.82 8.96
CA PHE A 634 0.50 9.06 8.59
C PHE A 634 -0.06 10.22 9.42
N TYR A 635 0.78 10.84 10.25
CA TYR A 635 0.43 12.00 11.08
C TYR A 635 0.50 13.31 10.29
N GLY A 636 1.42 13.40 9.32
CA GLY A 636 1.60 14.60 8.51
C GLY A 636 3.02 14.77 7.98
N ALA A 637 3.27 15.90 7.34
CA ALA A 637 4.54 16.29 6.77
C ALA A 637 4.85 17.78 7.00
N VAL A 638 6.15 18.08 7.12
CA VAL A 638 6.67 19.45 7.13
C VAL A 638 7.01 19.84 5.69
N PHE A 639 6.45 20.93 5.21
CA PHE A 639 6.63 21.43 3.85
C PHE A 639 7.63 22.61 3.72
N ILE A 640 8.25 23.02 4.82
CA ILE A 640 9.27 24.09 4.83
C ILE A 640 10.54 23.55 4.12
N PRO A 641 11.06 24.20 3.06
CA PRO A 641 12.07 23.61 2.16
C PRO A 641 13.36 23.10 2.83
N ASN A 642 13.82 23.76 3.91
CA ASN A 642 15.02 23.37 4.64
C ASN A 642 14.76 22.34 5.76
N LYS A 643 13.49 21.94 5.97
CA LYS A 643 13.02 21.11 7.10
C LYS A 643 12.11 19.95 6.63
N LEU A 644 12.11 19.63 5.33
CA LEU A 644 11.22 18.64 4.70
C LEU A 644 11.31 17.26 5.35
N CYS A 645 10.20 16.80 5.91
CA CYS A 645 10.08 15.45 6.47
C CYS A 645 8.63 14.96 6.46
N MET A 646 8.47 13.63 6.52
CA MET A 646 7.19 12.95 6.71
C MET A 646 7.21 12.21 8.05
N VAL A 647 6.06 12.20 8.73
CA VAL A 647 5.90 11.68 10.09
C VAL A 647 4.83 10.59 10.11
N THR A 648 5.23 9.38 10.49
CA THR A 648 4.37 8.19 10.58
C THR A 648 4.45 7.56 11.96
N GLU A 649 3.58 6.61 12.28
CA GLU A 649 3.73 5.80 13.50
C GLU A 649 5.10 5.09 13.57
N TYR A 650 5.61 4.92 14.79
CA TYR A 650 6.85 4.19 15.04
C TYR A 650 6.61 2.69 15.18
N ALA A 651 7.10 1.91 14.21
CA ALA A 651 7.11 0.46 14.27
C ALA A 651 8.24 -0.05 15.18
N ALA A 652 7.91 -0.43 16.42
CA ALA A 652 8.87 -0.79 17.47
C ALA A 652 9.82 -1.94 17.11
N PHE A 653 9.42 -2.85 16.21
CA PHE A 653 10.23 -4.00 15.80
C PHE A 653 10.99 -3.79 14.48
N GLY A 654 10.83 -2.61 13.84
CA GLY A 654 11.45 -2.29 12.55
C GLY A 654 10.71 -2.90 11.36
N SER A 655 11.43 -3.17 10.27
CA SER A 655 10.88 -3.86 9.11
C SER A 655 10.83 -5.39 9.30
N LEU A 656 10.06 -6.09 8.46
CA LEU A 656 10.09 -7.54 8.38
C LEU A 656 11.48 -8.04 7.94
N GLN A 657 12.22 -7.26 7.12
CA GLN A 657 13.61 -7.56 6.78
C GLN A 657 14.54 -7.44 8.00
N ASP A 658 14.33 -6.46 8.88
CA ASP A 658 15.05 -6.36 10.16
C ASP A 658 14.77 -7.59 11.04
N LEU A 659 13.52 -8.04 11.12
CA LEU A 659 13.12 -9.19 11.91
C LEU A 659 13.78 -10.49 11.40
N ILE A 660 13.77 -10.69 10.08
CA ILE A 660 14.41 -11.85 9.39
C ILE A 660 15.93 -11.89 9.62
N VAL A 661 16.59 -10.74 9.77
CA VAL A 661 18.05 -10.66 9.94
C VAL A 661 18.50 -10.74 11.41
N LYS A 662 17.67 -10.25 12.35
CA LYS A 662 18.08 -10.05 13.75
C LYS A 662 17.64 -11.15 14.72
N ARG A 663 16.77 -12.06 14.30
CA ARG A 663 16.24 -13.16 15.13
C ARG A 663 16.44 -14.52 14.47
N GLN A 664 16.56 -15.56 15.29
CA GLN A 664 16.53 -16.94 14.78
C GLN A 664 15.10 -17.33 14.37
N PRO A 665 14.91 -18.22 13.38
CA PRO A 665 13.59 -18.67 12.94
C PRO A 665 12.71 -19.21 14.08
N GLU A 666 13.32 -19.85 15.08
CA GLU A 666 12.66 -20.44 16.25
C GLU A 666 12.09 -19.39 17.22
N GLU A 667 12.48 -18.11 17.11
CA GLU A 667 11.94 -17.02 17.93
C GLU A 667 10.60 -16.48 17.43
N ILE A 668 10.21 -16.78 16.18
CA ILE A 668 8.98 -16.28 15.55
C ILE A 668 8.20 -17.48 15.00
N ASP A 669 7.14 -17.86 15.71
CA ASP A 669 6.30 -19.01 15.37
C ASP A 669 5.61 -18.85 14.00
N MET A 670 5.18 -19.97 13.42
CA MET A 670 4.58 -19.96 12.07
C MET A 670 3.27 -19.15 12.02
N LYS A 671 2.47 -19.14 13.09
CA LYS A 671 1.19 -18.43 13.15
C LYS A 671 1.42 -16.92 13.05
N MET A 672 2.41 -16.40 13.78
CA MET A 672 2.87 -15.02 13.71
C MET A 672 3.34 -14.65 12.29
N ARG A 673 4.14 -15.50 11.63
CA ARG A 673 4.60 -15.27 10.25
C ARG A 673 3.42 -15.20 9.26
N VAL A 674 2.44 -16.10 9.37
CA VAL A 674 1.26 -16.09 8.49
C VAL A 674 0.35 -14.89 8.79
N LYS A 675 0.21 -14.46 10.05
CA LYS A 675 -0.48 -13.20 10.40
C LYS A 675 0.16 -11.98 9.73
N MET A 676 1.49 -11.84 9.78
CA MET A 676 2.18 -10.74 9.09
C MET A 676 1.97 -10.74 7.57
N LEU A 677 1.85 -11.92 6.95
CA LEU A 677 1.53 -12.05 5.53
C LEU A 677 0.05 -11.71 5.23
N LEU A 678 -0.87 -12.09 6.11
CA LEU A 678 -2.30 -11.74 6.01
C LEU A 678 -2.49 -10.22 6.15
N ASP A 679 -1.85 -9.59 7.14
CA ASP A 679 -1.87 -8.14 7.34
C ASP A 679 -1.39 -7.40 6.07
N ALA A 680 -0.27 -7.85 5.49
CA ALA A 680 0.26 -7.29 4.24
C ALA A 680 -0.68 -7.52 3.05
N ALA A 681 -1.34 -8.69 2.96
CA ALA A 681 -2.32 -8.98 1.91
C ALA A 681 -3.58 -8.10 2.02
N ASN A 682 -4.09 -7.89 3.25
CA ASN A 682 -5.20 -6.97 3.53
C ASN A 682 -4.84 -5.52 3.16
N GLY A 683 -3.61 -5.09 3.48
CA GLY A 683 -3.08 -3.79 3.03
C GLY A 683 -3.02 -3.65 1.50
N ILE A 684 -2.64 -4.71 0.78
CA ILE A 684 -2.64 -4.74 -0.69
C ILE A 684 -4.07 -4.68 -1.26
N SER A 685 -5.03 -5.41 -0.68
CA SER A 685 -6.42 -5.37 -1.13
C SER A 685 -7.02 -3.97 -1.03
N TYR A 686 -6.86 -3.32 0.13
CA TYR A 686 -7.28 -1.95 0.34
C TYR A 686 -6.69 -0.97 -0.69
N LEU A 687 -5.41 -1.11 -1.06
CA LEU A 687 -4.79 -0.29 -2.11
C LEU A 687 -5.41 -0.55 -3.49
N HIS A 688 -5.64 -1.82 -3.84
CA HIS A 688 -6.23 -2.22 -5.12
C HIS A 688 -7.70 -1.77 -5.25
N GLU A 689 -8.48 -1.85 -4.18
CA GLU A 689 -9.86 -1.32 -4.10
C GLU A 689 -9.91 0.20 -4.34
N ASN A 690 -8.90 0.93 -3.86
CA ASN A 690 -8.71 2.36 -4.11
C ASN A 690 -8.02 2.67 -5.46
N GLY A 691 -7.81 1.67 -6.31
CA GLY A 691 -7.22 1.82 -7.64
C GLY A 691 -5.73 2.20 -7.64
N ILE A 692 -4.98 1.81 -6.61
CA ILE A 692 -3.57 2.18 -6.39
C ILE A 692 -2.69 0.92 -6.35
N LEU A 693 -1.57 0.96 -7.08
CA LEU A 693 -0.56 -0.10 -7.09
C LEU A 693 0.67 0.35 -6.29
N HIS A 694 1.12 -0.46 -5.33
CA HIS A 694 2.27 -0.17 -4.47
C HIS A 694 3.63 -0.29 -5.18
N ARG A 695 3.74 -1.23 -6.14
CA ARG A 695 4.89 -1.54 -7.02
C ARG A 695 6.22 -1.97 -6.37
N ASP A 696 6.48 -1.69 -5.10
CA ASP A 696 7.70 -2.12 -4.39
C ASP A 696 7.37 -2.79 -3.04
N VAL A 697 6.53 -3.83 -3.09
CA VAL A 697 6.22 -4.65 -1.91
C VAL A 697 7.39 -5.61 -1.65
N LYS A 698 8.01 -5.49 -0.48
CA LYS A 698 9.18 -6.29 -0.04
C LYS A 698 9.28 -6.28 1.49
N PRO A 699 10.06 -7.18 2.12
CA PRO A 699 10.18 -7.24 3.57
C PRO A 699 10.69 -5.95 4.23
N ASP A 700 11.46 -5.11 3.55
CA ASP A 700 11.89 -3.79 4.05
C ASP A 700 10.71 -2.81 4.18
N ASN A 701 9.70 -2.95 3.31
CA ASN A 701 8.53 -2.06 3.20
C ASN A 701 7.29 -2.64 3.93
N ILE A 702 7.49 -3.67 4.75
CA ILE A 702 6.50 -4.21 5.69
C ILE A 702 7.03 -3.91 7.09
N LEU A 703 6.37 -3.03 7.83
CA LEU A 703 6.74 -2.64 9.19
C LEU A 703 6.04 -3.53 10.23
N VAL A 704 6.79 -4.00 11.23
CA VAL A 704 6.25 -4.85 12.30
C VAL A 704 5.92 -3.98 13.52
N VAL A 705 4.61 -3.86 13.79
CA VAL A 705 4.07 -3.07 14.90
C VAL A 705 3.84 -3.91 16.16
N SER A 706 3.61 -5.21 16.03
CA SER A 706 3.40 -6.11 17.18
C SER A 706 3.94 -7.53 16.92
N LEU A 707 4.37 -8.17 18.01
CA LEU A 707 4.73 -9.59 18.07
C LEU A 707 3.79 -10.38 19.02
N ASP A 708 2.65 -9.81 19.39
CA ASP A 708 1.60 -10.53 20.13
C ASP A 708 0.70 -11.32 19.17
N ASN A 709 0.51 -12.61 19.42
CA ASN A 709 -0.43 -13.43 18.66
C ASN A 709 -1.88 -12.95 18.83
N ASN A 710 -2.23 -12.27 19.93
CA ASN A 710 -3.56 -11.74 20.21
C ASN A 710 -3.82 -10.34 19.63
N SER A 711 -2.80 -9.61 19.19
CA SER A 711 -2.97 -8.29 18.58
C SER A 711 -3.74 -8.40 17.25
N LYS A 712 -4.65 -7.45 16.98
CA LYS A 712 -5.48 -7.45 15.77
C LYS A 712 -4.65 -7.34 14.49
N VAL A 713 -3.60 -6.52 14.52
CA VAL A 713 -2.64 -6.29 13.43
C VAL A 713 -1.22 -6.41 13.98
N ASN A 714 -0.34 -7.10 13.24
CA ASN A 714 1.05 -7.32 13.59
C ASN A 714 2.03 -6.64 12.61
N ALA A 715 1.64 -6.50 11.33
CA ALA A 715 2.41 -5.82 10.30
C ALA A 715 1.60 -4.75 9.53
N LYS A 716 2.28 -3.77 8.92
CA LYS A 716 1.68 -2.69 8.11
C LYS A 716 2.56 -2.33 6.91
N LEU A 717 1.96 -1.89 5.79
CA LEU A 717 2.69 -1.46 4.59
C LEU A 717 3.24 -0.02 4.71
N THR A 718 4.40 0.25 4.10
CA THR A 718 5.07 1.57 4.06
C THR A 718 5.83 1.83 2.74
N ASP A 719 6.40 3.03 2.61
CA ASP A 719 7.22 3.54 1.50
C ASP A 719 6.48 3.62 0.14
N PHE A 720 5.56 4.59 0.07
CA PHE A 720 4.64 4.77 -1.06
C PHE A 720 5.20 5.65 -2.20
N GLY A 721 6.47 6.10 -2.15
CA GLY A 721 7.09 6.87 -3.23
C GLY A 721 7.05 6.16 -4.61
N SER A 722 7.05 4.82 -4.63
CA SER A 722 6.85 4.02 -5.84
C SER A 722 5.38 3.81 -6.25
N ALA A 723 4.41 4.08 -5.37
CA ALA A 723 3.00 3.81 -5.60
C ALA A 723 2.40 4.74 -6.66
N ARG A 724 1.42 4.27 -7.45
CA ARG A 724 0.73 5.07 -8.48
C ARG A 724 -0.72 4.64 -8.62
N ASN A 725 -1.59 5.58 -9.00
CA ASN A 725 -2.99 5.28 -9.36
C ASN A 725 -3.07 4.68 -10.77
N VAL A 726 -3.85 3.60 -10.93
CA VAL A 726 -4.01 2.84 -12.18
C VAL A 726 -4.51 3.72 -13.33
N ASN A 727 -5.39 4.68 -13.05
CA ASN A 727 -5.99 5.54 -14.08
C ASN A 727 -4.96 6.47 -14.75
N MET A 728 -3.88 6.85 -14.04
CA MET A 728 -2.78 7.65 -14.59
C MET A 728 -1.79 6.82 -15.43
N MET A 729 -1.72 5.50 -15.22
CA MET A 729 -0.88 4.61 -16.02
C MET A 729 -1.49 4.33 -17.41
N MET A 730 -2.81 4.47 -17.54
CA MET A 730 -3.50 4.40 -18.84
C MET A 730 -3.40 5.70 -19.67
N THR A 731 -2.71 6.74 -19.20
CA THR A 731 -2.41 7.96 -19.98
C THR A 731 -0.92 8.12 -20.25
N ASN A 732 -0.05 7.78 -19.30
CA ASN A 732 1.39 7.63 -19.51
C ASN A 732 1.78 6.15 -19.49
N MET A 733 1.72 5.47 -20.64
CA MET A 733 2.11 4.04 -20.78
C MET A 733 3.64 3.79 -20.74
N THR A 734 4.39 4.59 -19.99
CA THR A 734 5.72 4.19 -19.53
C THR A 734 5.57 3.27 -18.31
N PHE A 735 5.39 1.97 -18.57
CA PHE A 735 5.89 0.94 -17.65
C PHE A 735 7.38 1.23 -17.42
N THR A 736 7.65 1.84 -16.28
CA THR A 736 8.94 2.47 -15.96
C THR A 736 9.91 1.36 -15.53
N LYS A 737 10.45 0.65 -16.53
CA LYS A 737 11.38 -0.47 -16.35
C LYS A 737 12.51 -0.05 -15.39
N GLY A 738 12.66 -0.80 -14.30
CA GLY A 738 13.65 -0.53 -13.25
C GLY A 738 13.11 0.15 -11.98
N ILE A 739 11.82 0.50 -11.88
CA ILE A 739 11.24 0.96 -10.59
C ILE A 739 10.83 -0.24 -9.73
N GLY A 740 11.42 -0.32 -8.53
CA GLY A 740 11.20 -1.38 -7.53
C GLY A 740 12.45 -2.23 -7.32
N THR A 741 12.37 -3.21 -6.43
CA THR A 741 13.53 -4.04 -6.03
C THR A 741 13.59 -5.33 -6.88
N PRO A 742 14.60 -5.54 -7.76
CA PRO A 742 14.55 -6.57 -8.81
C PRO A 742 14.32 -8.02 -8.36
N LYS A 743 14.68 -8.38 -7.12
CA LYS A 743 14.45 -9.71 -6.52
C LYS A 743 12.97 -9.99 -6.18
N TYR A 744 12.16 -8.94 -6.03
CA TYR A 744 10.76 -9.01 -5.60
C TYR A 744 9.76 -8.60 -6.69
N MET A 745 10.26 -8.24 -7.88
CA MET A 745 9.41 -7.97 -9.05
C MET A 745 8.77 -9.27 -9.56
N ALA A 746 7.53 -9.18 -10.04
CA ALA A 746 6.94 -10.27 -10.82
C ALA A 746 7.68 -10.40 -12.17
N PRO A 747 7.77 -11.61 -12.77
CA PRO A 747 8.70 -11.87 -13.86
C PRO A 747 8.53 -10.97 -15.10
N GLU A 748 7.30 -10.62 -15.45
CA GLU A 748 6.97 -9.69 -16.55
C GLU A 748 7.49 -8.25 -16.35
N ASN A 749 7.90 -7.90 -15.13
CA ASN A 749 8.54 -6.62 -14.78
C ASN A 749 10.06 -6.78 -14.55
N GLN A 750 10.53 -7.98 -14.19
CA GLN A 750 11.95 -8.28 -13.96
C GLN A 750 12.73 -8.50 -15.28
N PHE A 751 12.09 -9.12 -16.28
CA PHE A 751 12.76 -9.64 -17.47
C PHE A 751 12.50 -8.82 -18.74
N LYS A 752 13.45 -8.83 -19.70
CA LYS A 752 13.29 -8.10 -20.97
C LYS A 752 12.35 -8.86 -21.91
N TYR A 753 12.25 -10.18 -21.78
CA TYR A 753 11.45 -11.06 -22.63
C TYR A 753 10.76 -12.21 -21.86
N ALA A 754 9.76 -12.84 -22.49
CA ALA A 754 8.95 -13.89 -21.86
C ALA A 754 9.70 -15.23 -21.68
N TRP A 755 10.73 -15.52 -22.46
CA TRP A 755 11.52 -16.75 -22.30
C TRP A 755 12.45 -16.68 -21.08
N ASP A 756 12.91 -15.50 -20.65
CA ASP A 756 13.74 -15.37 -19.45
C ASP A 756 12.95 -15.82 -18.20
N ILE A 757 11.62 -15.60 -18.20
CA ILE A 757 10.67 -16.10 -17.19
C ILE A 757 10.66 -17.63 -17.20
N VAL A 758 10.61 -18.24 -18.38
CA VAL A 758 10.63 -19.69 -18.56
C VAL A 758 11.97 -20.24 -18.10
N ASP A 759 13.09 -19.65 -18.50
CA ASP A 759 14.44 -20.10 -18.15
C ASP A 759 14.74 -19.97 -16.66
N PHE A 760 14.27 -18.90 -15.99
CA PHE A 760 14.34 -18.77 -14.53
C PHE A 760 13.55 -19.88 -13.81
N VAL A 761 12.38 -20.25 -14.32
CA VAL A 761 11.52 -21.30 -13.76
C VAL A 761 12.03 -22.72 -14.09
N VAL A 762 12.59 -22.92 -15.28
CA VAL A 762 13.10 -24.22 -15.79
C VAL A 762 14.45 -24.56 -15.17
N ASN A 763 15.36 -23.60 -14.96
CA ASN A 763 16.59 -23.78 -14.19
C ASN A 763 16.36 -23.93 -12.67
N GLY A 764 15.14 -24.23 -12.24
CA GLY A 764 14.82 -24.63 -10.87
C GLY A 764 14.97 -23.53 -9.81
N LYS A 765 15.12 -22.25 -10.20
CA LYS A 765 15.36 -21.11 -9.27
C LYS A 765 14.11 -20.65 -8.51
N ARG A 766 13.26 -21.60 -8.11
CA ARG A 766 12.26 -21.39 -7.06
C ARG A 766 12.97 -21.36 -5.70
N LEU A 767 12.39 -20.68 -4.70
CA LEU A 767 12.82 -20.92 -3.32
C LEU A 767 12.50 -22.38 -2.97
N VAL A 768 13.55 -23.15 -2.62
CA VAL A 768 13.38 -24.51 -2.09
C VAL A 768 12.46 -24.42 -0.88
N LYS A 769 11.40 -25.23 -0.85
CA LYS A 769 10.41 -25.23 0.25
C LYS A 769 11.16 -25.38 1.59
N PRO A 770 11.07 -24.39 2.50
CA PRO A 770 11.67 -24.49 3.82
C PRO A 770 11.11 -25.69 4.59
N SER A 771 11.94 -26.38 5.37
CA SER A 771 11.56 -27.62 6.07
C SER A 771 10.51 -27.39 7.17
N ASP A 772 10.35 -26.16 7.64
CA ASP A 772 9.34 -25.72 8.60
C ASP A 772 8.02 -25.23 7.94
N MET A 773 8.01 -25.00 6.62
CA MET A 773 6.83 -24.46 5.92
C MET A 773 5.74 -25.52 5.69
N ASN A 774 4.47 -25.17 5.91
CA ASN A 774 3.34 -26.05 5.53
C ASN A 774 3.21 -26.17 3.99
N ASN A 775 2.73 -27.31 3.50
CA ASN A 775 2.41 -27.53 2.09
C ASN A 775 1.39 -26.51 1.56
N ASP A 776 0.36 -26.21 2.35
CA ASP A 776 -0.72 -25.29 1.92
C ASP A 776 -0.19 -23.86 1.71
N LEU A 777 0.63 -23.37 2.64
CA LEU A 777 1.31 -22.07 2.53
C LEU A 777 2.27 -22.04 1.32
N TYR A 778 3.00 -23.12 1.06
CA TYR A 778 3.85 -23.26 -0.13
C TYR A 778 3.02 -23.27 -1.43
N MET A 779 1.81 -23.84 -1.42
CA MET A 779 0.89 -23.80 -2.55
C MET A 779 0.31 -22.39 -2.81
N VAL A 780 0.01 -21.61 -1.76
CA VAL A 780 -0.37 -20.19 -1.91
C VAL A 780 0.74 -19.42 -2.64
N VAL A 781 1.96 -19.47 -2.12
CA VAL A 781 3.13 -18.79 -2.71
C VAL A 781 3.38 -19.25 -4.15
N THR A 782 3.29 -20.56 -4.42
CA THR A 782 3.50 -21.12 -5.75
C THR A 782 2.47 -20.63 -6.78
N LYS A 783 1.20 -20.44 -6.38
CA LYS A 783 0.15 -19.89 -7.26
C LYS A 783 0.27 -18.36 -7.44
N MET A 784 0.70 -17.62 -6.42
CA MET A 784 1.00 -16.19 -6.56
C MET A 784 2.17 -15.95 -7.54
N TRP A 785 3.14 -16.87 -7.58
CA TRP A 785 4.23 -16.91 -8.57
C TRP A 785 3.89 -17.70 -9.84
N CYS A 786 2.63 -17.70 -10.29
CA CYS A 786 2.32 -18.18 -11.64
C CYS A 786 2.93 -17.25 -12.71
N SER A 787 3.51 -17.83 -13.76
CA SER A 787 4.10 -17.07 -14.87
C SER A 787 3.04 -16.37 -15.73
N ASP A 788 1.84 -16.96 -15.86
CA ASP A 788 0.68 -16.31 -16.45
C ASP A 788 -0.03 -15.41 -15.41
N PRO A 789 -0.10 -14.08 -15.63
CA PRO A 789 -0.78 -13.16 -14.72
C PRO A 789 -2.28 -13.46 -14.55
N GLN A 790 -2.96 -14.06 -15.54
CA GLN A 790 -4.38 -14.41 -15.46
C GLN A 790 -4.65 -15.63 -14.57
N GLN A 791 -3.63 -16.45 -14.31
CA GLN A 791 -3.70 -17.64 -13.46
C GLN A 791 -3.16 -17.41 -12.03
N ARG A 792 -2.71 -16.19 -11.71
CA ARG A 792 -2.33 -15.82 -10.34
C ARG A 792 -3.58 -15.73 -9.46
N LEU A 793 -3.43 -16.05 -8.18
CA LEU A 793 -4.48 -15.77 -7.21
C LEU A 793 -4.73 -14.26 -7.14
N ASN A 794 -6.00 -13.86 -7.17
CA ASN A 794 -6.40 -12.51 -6.75
C ASN A 794 -6.13 -12.36 -5.24
N VAL A 795 -5.99 -11.12 -4.77
CA VAL A 795 -5.61 -10.83 -3.37
C VAL A 795 -6.65 -11.31 -2.34
N GLN A 796 -7.94 -11.25 -2.66
CA GLN A 796 -9.03 -11.74 -1.79
C GLN A 796 -8.92 -13.25 -1.55
N THR A 797 -8.65 -14.02 -2.61
CA THR A 797 -8.45 -15.47 -2.53
C THR A 797 -7.11 -15.87 -1.87
N VAL A 798 -6.14 -14.95 -1.78
CA VAL A 798 -4.94 -15.11 -0.93
C VAL A 798 -5.28 -14.88 0.54
N ILE A 799 -6.02 -13.83 0.86
CA ILE A 799 -6.53 -13.51 2.22
C ILE A 799 -7.29 -14.73 2.78
N GLU A 800 -8.30 -15.22 2.05
CA GLU A 800 -9.09 -16.41 2.40
C GLU A 800 -8.21 -17.65 2.68
N GLN A 801 -7.17 -17.89 1.88
CA GLN A 801 -6.28 -19.04 2.09
C GLN A 801 -5.35 -18.85 3.29
N LEU A 802 -4.88 -17.63 3.58
CA LEU A 802 -4.05 -17.35 4.77
C LEU A 802 -4.88 -17.41 6.06
N GLU A 803 -6.13 -16.96 6.06
CA GLU A 803 -7.05 -17.10 7.19
C GLU A 803 -7.31 -18.57 7.55
N ASN A 804 -7.56 -19.42 6.55
CA ASN A 804 -7.72 -20.87 6.75
C ASN A 804 -6.42 -21.57 7.23
N ILE A 805 -5.25 -21.01 6.91
CA ILE A 805 -3.97 -21.47 7.46
C ILE A 805 -3.79 -20.99 8.92
N ILE A 806 -4.27 -19.79 9.28
CA ILE A 806 -4.20 -19.29 10.67
C ILE A 806 -5.15 -20.02 11.61
N THR A 807 -6.28 -20.56 11.14
CA THR A 807 -7.21 -21.38 11.95
C THR A 807 -6.73 -22.82 12.12
N THR A 808 -5.75 -23.28 11.35
CA THR A 808 -5.14 -24.62 11.43
C THR A 808 -3.76 -24.65 12.11
N LEU A 809 -3.26 -23.49 12.57
CA LEU A 809 -2.01 -23.28 13.32
C LEU A 809 -2.27 -22.85 14.77
#